data_AF-A0A7J3A4E0-F1
#
_entry.id   AF-A0A7J3A4E0-F1
#
_cell.length_a   1.000
_cell.length_b   1.000
_cell.length_c   1.000
_cell.angle_alpha   90.00
_cell.angle_beta   90.00
_cell.angle_gamma   90.00
#
_symmetry.space_group_name_H-M   'P 1'
#
loop_
_entity.id
_entity.type
_entity.pdbx_description
1 polymer ?
#
loop_
_entity_poly.entity_id
_entity_poly.type
_entity_poly.pdbx_seq_one_letter_code
_entity_poly.pdbx_strand_id
1 'polypeptide(L)'
;MERPKIETGSLLDMLGYSYYFFDQSGEAPEFTEKSFEEIIPELSKGSTKKTMELVGKKLYRHQLESLQALRDGYNIILKSGTGSGKTEAWFLYTVEKKIKTLSIYPTLALAYDQLNRLSQYCHDLSMKIMILDAARKQELISKQGFRNLKRTISESDLVVTNPAFLLNDVKKTALQGNGVLSSFFQKMGLIVIDDFDFYGPREIALLFSILKILVKITGENIQFAFMTAMLANPEEVAEYLSTINGRDTKIISGKAFKAKNRVYIVLGKNLRRLWEEARKFRDKLEQIGVGRDILNSLEDFKSFQQNVYRVWDALRYAGIPAPEPWSDPVEILSNYVYDEAITLVFTRSIERAEEITRRIIEKTGRRERVASHHHLISREIRREIEDAVRSGLVKVLVSPRTLSQGIDIGEVLRIIHIGLPDSLREFYQREGRKGRRMETKSTETVVIPQGSWDYDLLSRGVKTVEKWLNISLEKVVVNPRNKYSTLFETLLKIQSPVLKKDLTNQEIDFLKNLGLFDGLELSRAGKRVWRQMNFYEYAPPYGIKRLKIEEDGLTIRLEDVSHCDLVEKFQPGAIDYTSDSIVTHHRLGGGRTVTSITVEPLRERTLRRYEGTAYALEEYERVKESWSEQPNIWRDYVQGKLHSNVFCVVHPPMDGFGKYVKIPNRVEWVVIGEKKKMMRKGDETLFYRDKRSIVVAAPTYGKYEDYTYGVIIEVGLEEDPELLRLGLAYLMIILRRVFGIPLETIMYNVIRLGERKFIALHEPESAGLIEKIEWGQVYKEAQVYKPDEIDEILLEALDEYSYSAFTSLKLEWKIAEEYALKALDYIRRREKIIIEFRDKLLEVPRPSRSLKIASIQGLYLQLREDFNSGIYVLSVFDGEENFSCTGITEISKPDHNYLQIQEAVSRLIDEGFKIVTYNIKVLYDYLDSAGLKSLKTLIRGLESTDSLIDSREILSRSLGYPIELEDVKKVLGLSSTSLGEIMRIIEDSRRMIPKLDLIEYISRTRSSQLIEFLEGDSKAGYLSYLIGQKQLEEKR
;
A
#
# COMPACT_ATOMS: atom_id res chain seq x y z
N MET A 1 -48.98 5.06 18.26
CA MET A 1 -48.23 6.33 18.18
C MET A 1 -46.78 5.96 17.98
N GLU A 2 -46.22 6.23 16.80
CA GLU A 2 -44.79 6.07 16.54
C GLU A 2 -44.02 7.02 17.48
N ARG A 3 -43.11 6.49 18.29
CA ARG A 3 -42.21 7.34 19.08
C ARG A 3 -41.23 8.04 18.13
N PRO A 4 -40.95 9.34 18.30
CA PRO A 4 -40.01 10.04 17.44
C PRO A 4 -38.60 9.45 17.58
N LYS A 5 -37.83 9.47 16.49
CA LYS A 5 -36.41 9.09 16.48
C LYS A 5 -35.67 9.92 17.54
N ILE A 6 -34.83 9.26 18.34
CA ILE A 6 -34.05 9.95 19.38
C ILE A 6 -32.93 10.73 18.68
N GLU A 7 -32.81 12.03 18.94
CA GLU A 7 -31.64 12.84 18.53
C GLU A 7 -30.57 12.75 19.62
N THR A 8 -29.32 12.44 19.26
CA THR A 8 -28.26 12.24 20.25
C THR A 8 -27.98 13.50 21.07
N GLY A 9 -27.95 14.69 20.46
CA GLY A 9 -27.71 15.95 21.19
C GLY A 9 -28.73 16.16 22.31
N SER A 10 -30.01 16.11 21.97
CA SER A 10 -31.13 16.20 22.92
C SER A 10 -31.07 15.14 24.03
N LEU A 11 -30.66 13.91 23.71
CA LEU A 11 -30.46 12.85 24.70
C LEU A 11 -29.30 13.15 25.65
N LEU A 12 -28.15 13.61 25.12
CA LEU A 12 -26.98 13.94 25.92
C LEU A 12 -27.28 15.11 26.87
N ASP A 13 -27.99 16.13 26.39
CA ASP A 13 -28.42 17.26 27.22
C ASP A 13 -29.36 16.82 28.35
N MET A 14 -30.35 15.97 28.05
CA MET A 14 -31.26 15.39 29.06
C MET A 14 -30.50 14.60 30.13
N LEU A 15 -29.49 13.82 29.72
CA LEU A 15 -28.68 13.01 30.61
C LEU A 15 -27.59 13.83 31.34
N GLY A 16 -27.42 15.12 31.04
CA GLY A 16 -26.43 16.00 31.66
C GLY A 16 -25.00 15.83 31.14
N TYR A 17 -24.83 15.28 29.93
CA TYR A 17 -23.55 15.14 29.25
C TYR A 17 -23.20 16.41 28.48
N SER A 18 -21.96 16.88 28.64
CA SER A 18 -21.37 17.86 27.73
C SER A 18 -20.74 17.15 26.53
N TYR A 19 -20.84 17.75 25.37
CA TYR A 19 -20.30 17.21 24.12
C TYR A 19 -19.80 18.32 23.21
N TYR A 20 -18.86 17.95 22.32
CA TYR A 20 -18.51 18.74 21.15
C TYR A 20 -19.16 18.10 19.93
N PHE A 21 -19.62 18.90 18.98
CA PHE A 21 -20.15 18.36 17.73
C PHE A 21 -19.73 19.19 16.53
N PHE A 22 -19.68 18.53 15.38
CA PHE A 22 -19.48 19.14 14.09
C PHE A 22 -20.23 18.34 13.02
N ASP A 23 -20.57 19.00 11.92
CA ASP A 23 -21.35 18.40 10.83
C ASP A 23 -20.41 18.02 9.67
N GLN A 24 -20.59 16.81 9.16
CA GLN A 24 -20.00 16.35 7.90
C GLN A 24 -21.05 16.45 6.79
N SER A 25 -20.66 17.05 5.67
CA SER A 25 -21.53 17.21 4.50
C SER A 25 -21.92 15.86 3.92
N GLY A 26 -23.22 15.72 3.59
CA GLY A 26 -23.72 14.59 2.82
C GLY A 26 -23.34 14.70 1.34
N GLU A 27 -23.43 13.58 0.64
CA GLU A 27 -23.10 13.44 -0.78
C GLU A 27 -24.24 12.67 -1.46
N ALA A 28 -24.83 13.23 -2.52
CA ALA A 28 -25.89 12.55 -3.27
C ALA A 28 -25.30 11.89 -4.53
N PRO A 29 -25.76 10.68 -4.89
CA PRO A 29 -25.38 10.06 -6.14
C PRO A 29 -26.05 10.79 -7.31
N GLU A 30 -25.37 10.79 -8.45
CA GLU A 30 -25.90 11.36 -9.69
C GLU A 30 -26.69 10.29 -10.43
N PHE A 31 -27.95 10.56 -10.75
CA PHE A 31 -28.84 9.63 -11.45
C PHE A 31 -28.93 9.93 -12.95
N THR A 32 -29.25 8.90 -13.72
CA THR A 32 -29.61 9.02 -15.14
C THR A 32 -31.13 8.92 -15.31
N GLU A 33 -31.64 9.23 -16.50
CA GLU A 33 -33.06 9.01 -16.81
C GLU A 33 -33.42 7.53 -17.05
N LYS A 34 -32.44 6.67 -17.30
CA LYS A 34 -32.66 5.25 -17.59
C LYS A 34 -32.84 4.42 -16.34
N SER A 35 -33.77 3.47 -16.39
CA SER A 35 -34.01 2.49 -15.32
C SER A 35 -33.30 1.15 -15.58
N PHE A 36 -33.13 0.34 -14.52
CA PHE A 36 -32.51 -1.00 -14.64
C PHE A 36 -33.28 -1.91 -15.61
N GLU A 37 -34.61 -1.80 -15.64
CA GLU A 37 -35.50 -2.60 -16.50
C GLU A 37 -35.42 -2.19 -17.98
N GLU A 38 -35.08 -0.94 -18.27
CA GLU A 38 -34.81 -0.51 -19.66
C GLU A 38 -33.51 -1.11 -20.21
N ILE A 39 -32.55 -1.44 -19.35
CA ILE A 39 -31.27 -2.05 -19.75
C ILE A 39 -31.39 -3.58 -19.78
N ILE A 40 -32.03 -4.18 -18.77
CA ILE A 40 -32.23 -5.62 -18.64
C ILE A 40 -33.71 -5.87 -18.35
N PRO A 41 -34.55 -6.00 -19.39
CA PRO A 41 -35.99 -6.23 -19.25
C PRO A 41 -36.34 -7.49 -18.45
N GLU A 42 -35.46 -8.49 -18.44
CA GLU A 42 -35.64 -9.73 -17.69
C GLU A 42 -35.69 -9.52 -16.17
N LEU A 43 -35.11 -8.43 -15.65
CA LEU A 43 -35.18 -8.10 -14.22
C LEU A 43 -36.62 -7.84 -13.74
N SER A 44 -37.52 -7.38 -14.61
CA SER A 44 -38.91 -7.10 -14.26
C SER A 44 -39.70 -8.36 -13.89
N LYS A 45 -39.20 -9.54 -14.30
CA LYS A 45 -39.78 -10.85 -14.00
C LYS A 45 -39.11 -11.51 -12.78
N GLY A 46 -38.12 -10.85 -12.19
CA GLY A 46 -37.38 -11.37 -11.05
C GLY A 46 -38.25 -11.54 -9.83
N SER A 47 -38.01 -12.63 -9.10
CA SER A 47 -38.79 -13.02 -7.93
C SER A 47 -38.03 -12.87 -6.62
N THR A 48 -36.70 -12.72 -6.70
CA THR A 48 -35.87 -12.59 -5.51
C THR A 48 -35.89 -11.16 -4.96
N LYS A 49 -35.69 -11.05 -3.65
CA LYS A 49 -35.71 -9.77 -2.93
C LYS A 49 -34.75 -8.75 -3.53
N LYS A 50 -33.50 -9.14 -3.78
CA LYS A 50 -32.49 -8.21 -4.29
C LYS A 50 -32.81 -7.73 -5.71
N THR A 51 -33.41 -8.56 -6.56
CA THR A 51 -33.84 -8.15 -7.91
C THR A 51 -34.99 -7.14 -7.84
N MET A 52 -35.98 -7.37 -6.97
CA MET A 52 -37.08 -6.42 -6.76
C MET A 52 -36.61 -5.04 -6.24
N GLU A 53 -35.49 -4.99 -5.52
CA GLU A 53 -34.89 -3.71 -5.08
C GLU A 53 -34.37 -2.86 -6.27
N LEU A 54 -34.09 -3.47 -7.43
CA LEU A 54 -33.64 -2.78 -8.65
C LEU A 54 -34.79 -2.39 -9.59
N VAL A 55 -35.91 -3.11 -9.55
CA VAL A 55 -37.09 -2.84 -10.39
C VAL A 55 -37.60 -1.41 -10.17
N GLY A 56 -37.81 -0.67 -11.26
CA GLY A 56 -38.20 0.74 -11.24
C GLY A 56 -37.15 1.74 -10.74
N LYS A 57 -35.93 1.32 -10.38
CA LYS A 57 -34.85 2.24 -9.96
C LYS A 57 -34.11 2.79 -11.17
N LYS A 58 -33.74 4.08 -11.10
CA LYS A 58 -32.85 4.75 -12.06
C LYS A 58 -31.39 4.33 -11.83
N LEU A 59 -30.62 4.19 -12.91
CA LEU A 59 -29.18 3.93 -12.83
C LEU A 59 -28.47 5.19 -12.32
N TYR A 60 -27.38 4.98 -11.59
CA TYR A 60 -26.41 6.05 -11.35
C TYR A 60 -25.66 6.40 -12.64
N ARG A 61 -25.23 7.66 -12.77
CA ARG A 61 -24.47 8.17 -13.92
C ARG A 61 -23.24 7.30 -14.19
N HIS A 62 -22.47 7.02 -13.15
CA HIS A 62 -21.26 6.20 -13.28
C HIS A 62 -21.56 4.75 -13.71
N GLN A 63 -22.72 4.17 -13.35
CA GLN A 63 -23.11 2.83 -13.80
C GLN A 63 -23.38 2.81 -15.31
N LEU A 64 -24.13 3.80 -15.81
CA LEU A 64 -24.40 3.92 -17.24
C LEU A 64 -23.13 4.25 -18.03
N GLU A 65 -22.28 5.14 -17.51
CA GLU A 65 -20.98 5.46 -18.12
C GLU A 65 -20.05 4.24 -18.18
N SER A 66 -20.01 3.41 -17.12
CA SER A 66 -19.25 2.16 -17.10
C SER A 66 -19.79 1.17 -18.13
N LEU A 67 -21.10 1.00 -18.21
CA LEU A 67 -21.74 0.14 -19.21
C LEU A 67 -21.43 0.61 -20.64
N GLN A 68 -21.54 1.91 -20.91
CA GLN A 68 -21.26 2.50 -22.22
C GLN A 68 -19.77 2.29 -22.59
N ALA A 69 -18.85 2.58 -21.67
CA ALA A 69 -17.42 2.39 -21.89
C ALA A 69 -17.08 0.92 -22.20
N LEU A 70 -17.68 -0.03 -21.46
CA LEU A 70 -17.50 -1.45 -21.73
C LEU A 70 -18.09 -1.86 -23.08
N ARG A 71 -19.26 -1.33 -23.48
CA ARG A 71 -19.84 -1.57 -24.81
C ARG A 71 -18.95 -1.06 -25.95
N ASP A 72 -18.31 0.07 -25.75
CA ASP A 72 -17.40 0.69 -26.71
C ASP A 72 -16.03 -0.02 -26.76
N GLY A 73 -15.81 -1.03 -25.90
CA GLY A 73 -14.61 -1.86 -25.90
C GLY A 73 -13.48 -1.40 -24.98
N TYR A 74 -13.70 -0.34 -24.20
CA TYR A 74 -12.72 0.16 -23.24
C TYR A 74 -12.57 -0.78 -22.04
N ASN A 75 -11.39 -0.76 -21.41
CA ASN A 75 -11.25 -1.13 -20.01
C ASN A 75 -11.88 -0.02 -19.14
N ILE A 76 -12.25 -0.33 -17.90
CA ILE A 76 -12.75 0.67 -16.96
C ILE A 76 -12.01 0.64 -15.63
N ILE A 77 -11.78 1.83 -15.07
CA ILE A 77 -11.43 2.02 -13.66
C ILE A 77 -12.57 2.84 -13.05
N LEU A 78 -13.39 2.21 -12.21
CA LEU A 78 -14.48 2.89 -11.49
C LEU A 78 -14.01 3.29 -10.08
N LYS A 79 -13.80 4.59 -9.90
CA LYS A 79 -13.50 5.22 -8.62
C LYS A 79 -14.79 5.59 -7.91
N SER A 80 -15.19 4.81 -6.91
CA SER A 80 -16.41 5.08 -6.16
C SER A 80 -16.38 4.48 -4.74
N GLY A 81 -17.03 5.15 -3.80
CA GLY A 81 -17.12 4.70 -2.41
C GLY A 81 -17.95 3.42 -2.24
N THR A 82 -17.97 2.86 -1.02
CA THR A 82 -18.84 1.74 -0.68
C THR A 82 -20.32 2.13 -0.79
N GLY A 83 -21.19 1.18 -1.15
CA GLY A 83 -22.63 1.44 -1.28
C GLY A 83 -23.05 2.26 -2.52
N SER A 84 -22.14 2.57 -3.43
CA SER A 84 -22.42 3.33 -4.65
C SER A 84 -22.95 2.50 -5.82
N GLY A 85 -23.15 1.20 -5.67
CA GLY A 85 -23.60 0.34 -6.77
C GLY A 85 -22.49 -0.05 -7.76
N LYS A 86 -21.23 -0.16 -7.29
CA LYS A 86 -20.07 -0.62 -8.09
C LYS A 86 -20.29 -1.98 -8.75
N THR A 87 -20.92 -2.92 -8.03
CA THR A 87 -21.18 -4.28 -8.52
C THR A 87 -22.07 -4.25 -9.76
N GLU A 88 -23.13 -3.45 -9.73
CA GLU A 88 -24.05 -3.32 -10.85
C GLU A 88 -23.38 -2.71 -12.09
N ALA A 89 -22.41 -1.81 -11.92
CA ALA A 89 -21.75 -1.10 -13.03
C ALA A 89 -21.10 -2.04 -14.05
N TRP A 90 -20.44 -3.11 -13.61
CA TRP A 90 -19.87 -4.13 -14.51
C TRP A 90 -20.86 -5.28 -14.78
N PHE A 91 -21.71 -5.63 -13.81
CA PHE A 91 -22.64 -6.76 -13.94
C PHE A 91 -23.66 -6.53 -15.04
N LEU A 92 -24.12 -5.29 -15.23
CA LEU A 92 -25.02 -4.92 -16.34
C LEU A 92 -24.45 -5.33 -17.70
N TYR A 93 -23.15 -5.14 -17.92
CA TYR A 93 -22.46 -5.51 -19.16
C TYR A 93 -22.37 -7.04 -19.31
N THR A 94 -22.04 -7.75 -18.22
CA THR A 94 -22.01 -9.22 -18.16
C THR A 94 -23.32 -9.83 -18.63
N VAL A 95 -24.46 -9.32 -18.14
CA VAL A 95 -25.79 -9.82 -18.49
C VAL A 95 -26.17 -9.43 -19.92
N GLU A 96 -26.07 -8.15 -20.28
CA GLU A 96 -26.55 -7.63 -21.56
C GLU A 96 -25.83 -8.30 -22.75
N LYS A 97 -24.50 -8.44 -22.67
CA LYS A 97 -23.70 -9.07 -23.73
C LYS A 97 -23.56 -10.58 -23.57
N LYS A 98 -24.07 -11.16 -22.48
CA LYS A 98 -23.89 -12.58 -22.11
C LYS A 98 -22.40 -12.98 -22.13
N ILE A 99 -21.54 -12.07 -21.66
CA ILE A 99 -20.09 -12.26 -21.70
C ILE A 99 -19.63 -13.02 -20.46
N LYS A 100 -18.87 -14.12 -20.65
CA LYS A 100 -18.35 -14.89 -19.52
C LYS A 100 -17.37 -14.05 -18.72
N THR A 101 -17.63 -13.92 -17.42
CA THR A 101 -16.96 -12.97 -16.55
C THR A 101 -16.24 -13.67 -15.40
N LEU A 102 -14.97 -13.31 -15.18
CA LEU A 102 -14.20 -13.68 -13.99
C LEU A 102 -14.18 -12.51 -13.01
N SER A 103 -14.76 -12.67 -11.82
CA SER A 103 -14.72 -11.65 -10.77
C SER A 103 -13.80 -12.05 -9.63
N ILE A 104 -12.88 -11.17 -9.28
CA ILE A 104 -11.87 -11.38 -8.25
C ILE A 104 -12.21 -10.47 -7.07
N TYR A 105 -12.43 -11.07 -5.91
CA TYR A 105 -12.66 -10.35 -4.65
C TYR A 105 -11.49 -10.57 -3.70
N PRO A 106 -11.11 -9.57 -2.87
CA PRO A 106 -9.99 -9.71 -1.96
C PRO A 106 -10.17 -10.84 -0.96
N THR A 107 -11.36 -10.98 -0.35
CA THR A 107 -11.74 -12.20 0.36
C THR A 107 -13.21 -12.52 0.11
N LEU A 108 -13.52 -13.80 -0.12
CA LEU A 108 -14.91 -14.23 -0.34
C LEU A 108 -15.76 -14.14 0.93
N ALA A 109 -15.14 -14.22 2.10
CA ALA A 109 -15.82 -14.03 3.38
C ALA A 109 -16.28 -12.58 3.56
N LEU A 110 -15.44 -11.60 3.20
CA LEU A 110 -15.79 -10.17 3.28
C LEU A 110 -16.78 -9.74 2.18
N ALA A 111 -16.81 -10.46 1.06
CA ALA A 111 -17.71 -10.15 -0.06
C ALA A 111 -19.10 -10.82 0.07
N TYR A 112 -19.41 -11.52 1.17
CA TYR A 112 -20.58 -12.41 1.25
C TYR A 112 -21.91 -11.78 0.80
N ASP A 113 -22.20 -10.53 1.21
CA ASP A 113 -23.40 -9.81 0.77
C ASP A 113 -23.42 -9.53 -0.74
N GLN A 114 -22.31 -9.02 -1.29
CA GLN A 114 -22.18 -8.79 -2.73
C GLN A 114 -22.36 -10.10 -3.52
N LEU A 115 -21.81 -11.20 -3.01
CA LEU A 115 -21.92 -12.53 -3.63
C LEU A 115 -23.32 -13.12 -3.53
N ASN A 116 -24.00 -12.94 -2.39
CA ASN A 116 -25.40 -13.34 -2.20
C ASN A 116 -26.32 -12.56 -3.16
N ARG A 117 -26.08 -11.26 -3.28
CA ARG A 117 -26.78 -10.38 -4.22
C ARG A 117 -26.59 -10.82 -5.67
N LEU A 118 -25.34 -11.05 -6.10
CA LEU A 118 -25.05 -11.60 -7.43
C LEU A 118 -25.70 -12.97 -7.66
N SER A 119 -25.74 -13.83 -6.64
CA SER A 119 -26.37 -15.15 -6.75
C SER A 119 -27.88 -15.04 -6.98
N GLN A 120 -28.55 -14.09 -6.33
CA GLN A 120 -29.98 -13.81 -6.52
C GLN A 120 -30.25 -13.22 -7.93
N TYR A 121 -29.43 -12.28 -8.38
CA TYR A 121 -29.53 -11.74 -9.75
C TYR A 121 -29.36 -12.84 -10.80
N CYS A 122 -28.32 -13.66 -10.66
CA CYS A 122 -28.07 -14.77 -11.58
C CYS A 122 -29.21 -15.79 -11.58
N HIS A 123 -29.82 -16.09 -10.42
CA HIS A 123 -30.96 -16.99 -10.33
C HIS A 123 -32.15 -16.49 -11.16
N ASP A 124 -32.58 -15.24 -10.95
CA ASP A 124 -33.71 -14.66 -11.68
C ASP A 124 -33.43 -14.47 -13.18
N LEU A 125 -32.18 -14.20 -13.54
CA LEU A 125 -31.74 -14.05 -14.93
C LEU A 125 -31.39 -15.37 -15.62
N SER A 126 -31.58 -16.52 -14.94
CA SER A 126 -31.23 -17.86 -15.46
C SER A 126 -29.75 -18.01 -15.87
N MET A 127 -28.85 -17.32 -15.16
CA MET A 127 -27.39 -17.37 -15.37
C MET A 127 -26.71 -18.31 -14.37
N LYS A 128 -25.66 -19.00 -14.83
CA LYS A 128 -24.88 -19.92 -13.99
C LYS A 128 -23.74 -19.17 -13.29
N ILE A 129 -23.79 -19.09 -11.96
CA ILE A 129 -22.72 -18.54 -11.12
C ILE A 129 -21.94 -19.64 -10.39
N MET A 130 -20.61 -19.51 -10.31
CA MET A 130 -19.73 -20.39 -9.55
C MET A 130 -18.82 -19.58 -8.63
N ILE A 131 -18.98 -19.75 -7.31
CA ILE A 131 -18.10 -19.14 -6.30
C ILE A 131 -17.07 -20.19 -5.87
N LEU A 132 -15.78 -19.89 -6.02
CA LEU A 132 -14.71 -20.86 -5.84
C LEU A 132 -13.50 -20.30 -5.09
N ASP A 133 -13.06 -21.05 -4.08
CA ASP A 133 -11.76 -20.93 -3.42
C ASP A 133 -11.09 -22.31 -3.29
N ALA A 134 -9.96 -22.38 -2.58
CA ALA A 134 -9.24 -23.63 -2.37
C ALA A 134 -10.07 -24.69 -1.63
N ALA A 135 -10.78 -24.30 -0.56
CA ALA A 135 -11.56 -25.21 0.26
C ALA A 135 -12.78 -25.74 -0.50
N ARG A 136 -13.53 -24.85 -1.15
CA ARG A 136 -14.71 -25.18 -1.96
C ARG A 136 -14.34 -26.02 -3.17
N LYS A 137 -13.20 -25.77 -3.82
CA LYS A 137 -12.67 -26.65 -4.87
C LYS A 137 -12.50 -28.08 -4.36
N GLN A 138 -11.90 -28.26 -3.18
CA GLN A 138 -11.63 -29.58 -2.62
C GLN A 138 -12.93 -30.31 -2.24
N GLU A 139 -13.90 -29.59 -1.67
CA GLU A 139 -15.25 -30.09 -1.39
C GLU A 139 -15.99 -30.52 -2.67
N LEU A 140 -15.92 -29.72 -3.74
CA LEU A 140 -16.58 -30.05 -5.00
C LEU A 140 -15.87 -31.20 -5.72
N ILE A 141 -14.54 -31.30 -5.64
CA ILE A 141 -13.81 -32.45 -6.19
C ILE A 141 -14.23 -33.74 -5.50
N SER A 142 -14.40 -33.75 -4.18
CA SER A 142 -14.82 -34.96 -3.47
C SER A 142 -16.26 -35.36 -3.80
N LYS A 143 -17.15 -34.40 -4.07
CA LYS A 143 -18.56 -34.66 -4.39
C LYS A 143 -18.82 -35.10 -5.84
N GLN A 144 -18.22 -34.44 -6.82
CA GLN A 144 -18.54 -34.65 -8.25
C GLN A 144 -17.34 -35.04 -9.11
N GLY A 145 -16.12 -35.02 -8.56
CA GLY A 145 -14.88 -35.31 -9.28
C GLY A 145 -14.32 -34.13 -10.08
N PHE A 146 -13.02 -34.15 -10.34
CA PHE A 146 -12.29 -33.05 -10.98
C PHE A 146 -12.77 -32.74 -12.41
N ARG A 147 -13.02 -33.77 -13.23
CA ARG A 147 -13.48 -33.60 -14.62
C ARG A 147 -14.85 -32.93 -14.70
N ASN A 148 -15.80 -33.35 -13.86
CA ASN A 148 -17.14 -32.74 -13.82
C ASN A 148 -17.07 -31.31 -13.32
N LEU A 149 -16.29 -31.04 -12.26
CA LEU A 149 -16.08 -29.68 -11.78
C LEU A 149 -15.56 -28.76 -12.88
N LYS A 150 -14.55 -29.19 -13.63
CA LYS A 150 -13.98 -28.43 -14.76
C LYS A 150 -15.00 -28.15 -15.87
N ARG A 151 -15.92 -29.09 -16.14
CA ARG A 151 -17.04 -28.91 -17.07
C ARG A 151 -18.02 -27.87 -16.54
N THR A 152 -18.49 -28.02 -15.30
CA THR A 152 -19.43 -27.09 -14.65
C THR A 152 -18.89 -25.66 -14.62
N ILE A 153 -17.59 -25.49 -14.32
CA ILE A 153 -16.92 -24.19 -14.35
C ILE A 153 -16.91 -23.62 -15.78
N SER A 154 -16.55 -24.42 -16.79
CA SER A 154 -16.53 -23.96 -18.19
C SER A 154 -17.92 -23.54 -18.70
N GLU A 155 -18.98 -24.18 -18.20
CA GLU A 155 -20.37 -23.86 -18.51
C GLU A 155 -20.90 -22.65 -17.74
N SER A 156 -20.23 -22.20 -16.68
CA SER A 156 -20.66 -21.06 -15.87
C SER A 156 -20.57 -19.75 -16.66
N ASP A 157 -21.46 -18.80 -16.39
CA ASP A 157 -21.47 -17.46 -17.00
C ASP A 157 -20.65 -16.48 -16.16
N LEU A 158 -20.69 -16.64 -14.83
CA LEU A 158 -19.92 -15.85 -13.87
C LEU A 158 -19.13 -16.77 -12.94
N VAL A 159 -17.81 -16.60 -12.90
CA VAL A 159 -16.95 -17.27 -11.91
C VAL A 159 -16.42 -16.22 -10.95
N VAL A 160 -16.63 -16.43 -9.65
CA VAL A 160 -16.14 -15.57 -8.57
C VAL A 160 -15.03 -16.31 -7.83
N THR A 161 -13.89 -15.65 -7.62
CA THR A 161 -12.78 -16.22 -6.86
C THR A 161 -11.98 -15.18 -6.08
N ASN A 162 -10.90 -15.62 -5.44
CA ASN A 162 -9.91 -14.77 -4.76
C ASN A 162 -8.55 -14.89 -5.48
N PRO A 163 -7.68 -13.87 -5.35
CA PRO A 163 -6.44 -13.82 -6.11
C PRO A 163 -5.41 -14.89 -5.69
N ALA A 164 -5.39 -15.34 -4.43
CA ALA A 164 -4.51 -16.42 -3.99
C ALA A 164 -4.84 -17.76 -4.66
N PHE A 165 -6.12 -18.08 -4.78
CA PHE A 165 -6.58 -19.24 -5.54
C PHE A 165 -6.26 -19.09 -7.02
N LEU A 166 -6.55 -17.91 -7.60
CA LEU A 166 -6.31 -17.61 -9.01
C LEU A 166 -4.82 -17.74 -9.38
N LEU A 167 -3.92 -17.14 -8.61
CA LEU A 167 -2.46 -17.24 -8.81
C LEU A 167 -2.02 -18.70 -8.92
N ASN A 168 -2.47 -19.54 -7.99
CA ASN A 168 -2.13 -20.96 -7.96
C ASN A 168 -2.70 -21.74 -9.15
N ASP A 169 -3.93 -21.43 -9.58
CA ASP A 169 -4.54 -22.09 -10.73
C ASP A 169 -3.92 -21.61 -12.06
N VAL A 170 -3.50 -20.34 -12.15
CA VAL A 170 -2.74 -19.78 -13.28
C VAL A 170 -1.37 -20.42 -13.38
N LYS A 171 -0.62 -20.54 -12.26
CA LYS A 171 0.66 -21.29 -12.22
C LYS A 171 0.48 -22.70 -12.77
N LYS A 172 -0.53 -23.44 -12.29
CA LYS A 172 -0.83 -24.80 -12.77
C LYS A 172 -1.21 -24.85 -14.25
N THR A 173 -2.03 -23.90 -14.70
CA THR A 173 -2.44 -23.80 -16.11
C THR A 173 -1.24 -23.55 -17.01
N ALA A 174 -0.36 -22.61 -16.67
CA ALA A 174 0.81 -22.28 -17.45
C ALA A 174 1.88 -23.39 -17.47
N LEU A 175 1.95 -24.22 -16.41
CA LEU A 175 2.92 -25.32 -16.32
C LEU A 175 2.42 -26.62 -16.99
N GLN A 176 1.17 -27.00 -16.73
CA GLN A 176 0.63 -28.34 -17.01
C GLN A 176 -0.62 -28.32 -17.90
N GLY A 177 -1.19 -27.15 -18.21
CA GLY A 177 -2.45 -27.01 -18.96
C GLY A 177 -3.71 -27.48 -18.23
N ASN A 178 -3.58 -28.00 -17.00
CA ASN A 178 -4.64 -28.73 -16.30
C ASN A 178 -5.25 -27.97 -15.11
N GLY A 179 -5.09 -26.64 -15.03
CA GLY A 179 -5.80 -25.83 -14.04
C GLY A 179 -7.32 -26.06 -14.08
N VAL A 180 -7.98 -25.87 -12.94
CA VAL A 180 -9.42 -26.12 -12.85
C VAL A 180 -10.23 -25.05 -13.59
N LEU A 181 -9.68 -23.83 -13.68
CA LEU A 181 -10.25 -22.70 -14.40
C LEU A 181 -9.81 -22.65 -15.87
N SER A 182 -8.90 -23.54 -16.32
CA SER A 182 -8.28 -23.40 -17.65
C SER A 182 -9.28 -23.46 -18.81
N SER A 183 -10.36 -24.24 -18.68
CA SER A 183 -11.45 -24.33 -19.66
C SER A 183 -12.40 -23.14 -19.65
N PHE A 184 -12.38 -22.32 -18.58
CA PHE A 184 -13.13 -21.07 -18.49
C PHE A 184 -12.33 -19.91 -19.05
N PHE A 185 -11.02 -19.86 -18.77
CA PHE A 185 -10.13 -18.83 -19.30
C PHE A 185 -10.23 -18.69 -20.82
N GLN A 186 -10.33 -19.79 -21.58
CA GLN A 186 -10.47 -19.75 -23.05
C GLN A 186 -11.75 -19.09 -23.57
N LYS A 187 -12.75 -18.87 -22.72
CA LYS A 187 -14.08 -18.36 -23.11
C LYS A 187 -14.44 -17.05 -22.43
N MET A 188 -13.66 -16.59 -21.45
CA MET A 188 -13.95 -15.36 -20.73
C MET A 188 -13.64 -14.13 -21.58
N GLY A 189 -14.43 -13.08 -21.42
CA GLY A 189 -14.22 -11.81 -22.12
C GLY A 189 -14.15 -10.59 -21.19
N LEU A 190 -14.42 -10.78 -19.89
CA LEU A 190 -14.33 -9.73 -18.89
C LEU A 190 -13.66 -10.26 -17.61
N ILE A 191 -12.68 -9.52 -17.10
CA ILE A 191 -12.12 -9.72 -15.76
C ILE A 191 -12.47 -8.50 -14.90
N VAL A 192 -13.06 -8.76 -13.75
CA VAL A 192 -13.46 -7.76 -12.77
C VAL A 192 -12.58 -7.92 -11.53
N ILE A 193 -12.04 -6.81 -11.05
CA ILE A 193 -11.29 -6.74 -9.79
C ILE A 193 -12.05 -5.82 -8.86
N ASP A 194 -12.62 -6.38 -7.80
CA ASP A 194 -13.33 -5.60 -6.79
C ASP A 194 -12.39 -5.16 -5.66
N ASP A 195 -12.71 -4.00 -5.06
CA ASP A 195 -11.94 -3.36 -3.99
C ASP A 195 -10.42 -3.40 -4.23
N PHE A 196 -9.97 -2.93 -5.40
CA PHE A 196 -8.54 -2.96 -5.80
C PHE A 196 -7.61 -2.25 -4.79
N ASP A 197 -8.11 -1.26 -4.07
CA ASP A 197 -7.41 -0.54 -3.01
C ASP A 197 -7.30 -1.33 -1.69
N PHE A 198 -7.82 -2.56 -1.62
CA PHE A 198 -7.54 -3.50 -0.54
C PHE A 198 -6.11 -4.05 -0.63
N TYR A 199 -5.58 -4.22 -1.84
CA TYR A 199 -4.34 -4.93 -2.09
C TYR A 199 -3.11 -4.08 -1.76
N GLY A 200 -2.12 -4.70 -1.13
CA GLY A 200 -0.80 -4.09 -0.92
C GLY A 200 0.01 -3.98 -2.22
N PRO A 201 1.08 -3.17 -2.28
CA PRO A 201 1.83 -2.94 -3.52
C PRO A 201 2.41 -4.23 -4.15
N ARG A 202 2.88 -5.16 -3.31
CA ARG A 202 3.38 -6.49 -3.75
C ARG A 202 2.27 -7.33 -4.37
N GLU A 203 1.08 -7.29 -3.77
CA GLU A 203 -0.10 -8.03 -4.23
C GLU A 203 -0.62 -7.48 -5.55
N ILE A 204 -0.63 -6.15 -5.70
CA ILE A 204 -0.97 -5.47 -6.96
C ILE A 204 0.01 -5.88 -8.07
N ALA A 205 1.32 -5.92 -7.78
CA ALA A 205 2.33 -6.38 -8.73
C ALA A 205 2.07 -7.82 -9.21
N LEU A 206 1.74 -8.73 -8.29
CA LEU A 206 1.35 -10.11 -8.64
C LEU A 206 0.03 -10.16 -9.42
N LEU A 207 -0.95 -9.35 -9.05
CA LEU A 207 -2.25 -9.29 -9.72
C LEU A 207 -2.10 -8.88 -11.18
N PHE A 208 -1.31 -7.85 -11.47
CA PHE A 208 -1.02 -7.47 -12.84
C PHE A 208 -0.29 -8.53 -13.65
N SER A 209 0.68 -9.21 -13.04
CA SER A 209 1.34 -10.32 -13.71
C SER A 209 0.37 -11.46 -14.00
N ILE A 210 -0.56 -11.77 -13.09
CA ILE A 210 -1.66 -12.73 -13.34
C ILE A 210 -2.47 -12.30 -14.56
N LEU A 211 -2.86 -11.02 -14.67
CA LEU A 211 -3.62 -10.52 -15.83
C LEU A 211 -2.86 -10.66 -17.14
N LYS A 212 -1.57 -10.27 -17.18
CA LYS A 212 -0.71 -10.46 -18.35
C LYS A 212 -0.65 -11.91 -18.79
N ILE A 213 -0.47 -12.82 -17.84
CA ILE A 213 -0.42 -14.26 -18.13
C ILE A 213 -1.77 -14.75 -18.66
N LEU A 214 -2.87 -14.30 -18.07
CA LEU A 214 -4.22 -14.67 -18.53
C LEU A 214 -4.47 -14.20 -19.96
N VAL A 215 -4.19 -12.93 -20.29
CA VAL A 215 -4.30 -12.42 -21.66
C VAL A 215 -3.43 -13.23 -22.62
N LYS A 216 -2.21 -13.57 -22.22
CA LYS A 216 -1.31 -14.38 -23.06
C LYS A 216 -1.81 -15.81 -23.29
N ILE A 217 -2.50 -16.42 -22.32
CA ILE A 217 -3.07 -17.77 -22.44
C ILE A 217 -4.37 -17.77 -23.27
N THR A 218 -5.12 -16.66 -23.27
CA THR A 218 -6.49 -16.58 -23.78
C THR A 218 -6.63 -15.79 -25.08
N GLY A 219 -5.70 -14.87 -25.37
CA GLY A 219 -5.74 -13.89 -26.46
C GLY A 219 -6.07 -12.46 -25.99
N GLU A 220 -5.97 -11.48 -26.88
CA GLU A 220 -6.13 -10.03 -26.58
C GLU A 220 -7.59 -9.57 -26.39
N ASN A 221 -8.58 -10.45 -26.56
CA ASN A 221 -9.99 -10.06 -26.58
C ASN A 221 -10.67 -9.99 -25.18
N ILE A 222 -9.92 -9.62 -24.13
CA ILE A 222 -10.44 -9.54 -22.76
C ILE A 222 -10.45 -8.08 -22.30
N GLN A 223 -11.58 -7.62 -21.75
CA GLN A 223 -11.71 -6.33 -21.09
C GLN A 223 -11.47 -6.43 -19.58
N PHE A 224 -11.00 -5.34 -18.98
CA PHE A 224 -10.80 -5.21 -17.55
C PHE A 224 -11.76 -4.21 -16.92
N ALA A 225 -12.26 -4.53 -15.73
CA ALA A 225 -13.06 -3.64 -14.90
C ALA A 225 -12.52 -3.60 -13.47
N PHE A 226 -11.90 -2.48 -13.10
CA PHE A 226 -11.28 -2.27 -11.79
C PHE A 226 -12.17 -1.38 -10.92
N MET A 227 -12.65 -1.91 -9.80
CA MET A 227 -13.46 -1.17 -8.85
C MET A 227 -12.58 -0.74 -7.68
N THR A 228 -12.56 0.55 -7.36
CA THR A 228 -11.70 1.09 -6.29
C THR A 228 -12.31 2.32 -5.64
N ALA A 229 -11.95 2.63 -4.40
CA ALA A 229 -12.31 3.89 -3.76
C ALA A 229 -11.12 4.86 -3.67
N MET A 230 -9.93 4.38 -3.30
CA MET A 230 -8.80 5.22 -2.84
C MET A 230 -7.57 5.22 -3.78
N LEU A 231 -7.71 4.82 -5.05
CA LEU A 231 -6.61 4.82 -6.01
C LEU A 231 -6.09 6.23 -6.34
N ALA A 232 -4.79 6.45 -6.13
CA ALA A 232 -4.15 7.76 -6.23
C ALA A 232 -3.73 8.17 -7.63
N ASN A 233 -3.17 7.23 -8.40
CA ASN A 233 -2.66 7.43 -9.76
C ASN A 233 -3.41 6.55 -10.77
N PRO A 234 -4.74 6.74 -10.94
CA PRO A 234 -5.55 5.92 -11.84
C PRO A 234 -5.13 6.04 -13.31
N GLU A 235 -4.51 7.15 -13.72
CA GLU A 235 -3.99 7.38 -15.06
C GLU A 235 -2.84 6.43 -15.39
N GLU A 236 -1.88 6.26 -14.47
CA GLU A 236 -0.79 5.30 -14.65
C GLU A 236 -1.30 3.85 -14.69
N VAL A 237 -2.31 3.53 -13.87
CA VAL A 237 -2.95 2.22 -13.91
C VAL A 237 -3.66 2.02 -15.25
N ALA A 238 -4.38 3.04 -15.73
CA ALA A 238 -5.08 3.02 -17.01
C ALA A 238 -4.13 2.76 -18.18
N GLU A 239 -3.02 3.51 -18.25
CA GLU A 239 -1.96 3.34 -19.25
C GLU A 239 -1.37 1.92 -19.18
N TYR A 240 -1.07 1.45 -17.97
CA TYR A 240 -0.51 0.11 -17.81
C TYR A 240 -1.47 -1.00 -18.22
N LEU A 241 -2.77 -0.90 -17.89
CA LEU A 241 -3.78 -1.86 -18.36
C LEU A 241 -3.84 -1.93 -19.89
N SER A 242 -3.69 -0.78 -20.56
CA SER A 242 -3.62 -0.71 -22.02
C SER A 242 -2.41 -1.44 -22.58
N THR A 243 -1.26 -1.44 -21.89
CA THR A 243 -0.09 -2.25 -22.28
C THR A 243 -0.33 -3.76 -22.17
N ILE A 244 -1.30 -4.20 -21.35
CA ILE A 244 -1.57 -5.63 -21.11
C ILE A 244 -2.46 -6.24 -22.18
N ASN A 245 -3.52 -5.54 -22.62
CA ASN A 245 -4.51 -6.08 -23.55
C ASN A 245 -4.75 -5.23 -24.81
N GLY A 246 -4.00 -4.14 -25.01
CA GLY A 246 -4.11 -3.26 -26.17
C GLY A 246 -5.37 -2.39 -26.19
N ARG A 247 -6.13 -2.30 -25.09
CA ARG A 247 -7.38 -1.53 -25.00
C ARG A 247 -7.19 -0.28 -24.16
N ASP A 248 -7.69 0.85 -24.65
CA ASP A 248 -7.76 2.08 -23.87
C ASP A 248 -8.59 1.89 -22.60
N THR A 249 -8.23 2.61 -21.54
CA THR A 249 -8.91 2.53 -20.25
C THR A 249 -9.62 3.83 -19.91
N LYS A 250 -10.92 3.76 -19.60
CA LYS A 250 -11.71 4.91 -19.17
C LYS A 250 -11.81 4.97 -17.64
N ILE A 251 -11.36 6.08 -17.07
CA ILE A 251 -11.47 6.37 -15.64
C ILE A 251 -12.83 7.03 -15.40
N ILE A 252 -13.63 6.42 -14.54
CA ILE A 252 -15.01 6.84 -14.25
C ILE A 252 -15.11 7.09 -12.76
N SER A 253 -15.66 8.23 -12.37
CA SER A 253 -15.83 8.59 -10.95
C SER A 253 -17.31 8.56 -10.58
N GLY A 254 -17.62 7.82 -9.51
CA GLY A 254 -18.95 7.72 -8.93
C GLY A 254 -19.02 8.39 -7.57
N LYS A 255 -20.11 9.12 -7.32
CA LYS A 255 -20.46 9.61 -5.98
C LYS A 255 -21.27 8.55 -5.26
N ALA A 256 -20.78 8.09 -4.11
CA ALA A 256 -21.56 7.24 -3.22
C ALA A 256 -22.59 8.09 -2.48
N PHE A 257 -23.79 7.55 -2.23
CA PHE A 257 -24.70 8.21 -1.31
C PHE A 257 -24.08 8.23 0.09
N LYS A 258 -23.98 9.43 0.65
CA LYS A 258 -23.63 9.67 2.05
C LYS A 258 -24.68 10.60 2.63
N ALA A 259 -25.42 10.11 3.63
CA ALA A 259 -26.27 10.99 4.42
C ALA A 259 -25.43 12.11 5.08
N LYS A 260 -26.03 13.26 5.36
CA LYS A 260 -25.39 14.24 6.26
C LYS A 260 -25.10 13.56 7.59
N ASN A 261 -23.92 13.76 8.16
CA ASN A 261 -23.54 13.09 9.39
C ASN A 261 -23.19 14.11 10.46
N ARG A 262 -23.81 13.99 11.63
CA ARG A 262 -23.45 14.80 12.80
C ARG A 262 -22.56 13.97 13.72
N VAL A 263 -21.36 14.46 13.97
CA VAL A 263 -20.39 13.79 14.85
C VAL A 263 -20.48 14.41 16.23
N TYR A 264 -20.69 13.59 17.25
CA TYR A 264 -20.69 13.97 18.66
C TYR A 264 -19.49 13.34 19.36
N ILE A 265 -18.73 14.14 20.10
CA ILE A 265 -17.67 13.70 20.99
C ILE A 265 -18.15 13.94 22.42
N VAL A 266 -18.41 12.87 23.16
CA VAL A 266 -18.87 12.94 24.55
C VAL A 266 -17.70 13.33 25.45
N LEU A 267 -17.80 14.49 26.09
CA LEU A 267 -16.71 15.05 26.92
C LEU A 267 -16.83 14.69 28.40
N GLY A 268 -17.99 14.20 28.83
CA GLY A 268 -18.26 13.77 30.20
C GLY A 268 -19.49 14.43 30.81
N LYS A 269 -19.93 13.89 31.95
CA LYS A 269 -21.12 14.35 32.67
C LYS A 269 -20.79 15.50 33.63
N ASN A 270 -21.70 16.46 33.78
CA ASN A 270 -21.60 17.55 34.76
C ASN A 270 -20.33 18.43 34.66
N LEU A 271 -19.79 18.65 33.46
CA LEU A 271 -18.56 19.44 33.26
C LEU A 271 -18.61 20.86 33.84
N ARG A 272 -19.81 21.46 33.92
CA ARG A 272 -19.97 22.80 34.50
C ARG A 272 -19.58 22.85 35.97
N ARG A 273 -19.89 21.79 36.73
CA ARG A 273 -19.44 21.64 38.11
C ARG A 273 -17.92 21.50 38.19
N LEU A 274 -17.34 20.67 37.32
CA LEU A 274 -15.88 20.51 37.24
C LEU A 274 -15.20 21.85 36.91
N TRP A 275 -15.75 22.65 35.99
CA TRP A 275 -15.24 23.98 35.67
C TRP A 275 -15.30 24.93 36.86
N GLU A 276 -16.44 25.01 37.54
CA GLU A 276 -16.60 25.84 38.75
C GLU A 276 -15.66 25.43 39.89
N GLU A 277 -15.40 24.13 40.04
CA GLU A 277 -14.41 23.61 40.98
C GLU A 277 -12.98 23.97 40.54
N ALA A 278 -12.65 23.79 39.25
CA ALA A 278 -11.33 24.10 38.68
C ALA A 278 -10.95 25.58 38.86
N ARG A 279 -11.93 26.49 38.68
CA ARG A 279 -11.74 27.95 38.83
C ARG A 279 -11.26 28.36 40.20
N LYS A 280 -11.67 27.64 41.25
CA LYS A 280 -11.23 27.91 42.64
C LYS A 280 -9.74 27.69 42.84
N PHE A 281 -9.09 26.98 41.92
CA PHE A 281 -7.68 26.63 41.98
C PHE A 281 -6.83 27.34 40.92
N ARG A 282 -7.34 28.40 40.29
CA ARG A 282 -6.62 29.18 39.27
C ARG A 282 -5.22 29.58 39.73
N ASP A 283 -5.10 30.18 40.91
CA ASP A 283 -3.81 30.67 41.43
C ASP A 283 -2.83 29.52 41.67
N LYS A 284 -3.32 28.36 42.13
CA LYS A 284 -2.50 27.16 42.34
C LYS A 284 -2.03 26.57 41.00
N LEU A 285 -2.89 26.56 39.99
CA LEU A 285 -2.53 26.14 38.63
C LEU A 285 -1.50 27.09 38.02
N GLU A 286 -1.66 28.39 38.21
CA GLU A 286 -0.67 29.40 37.78
C GLU A 286 0.69 29.20 38.47
N GLN A 287 0.69 28.90 39.78
CA GLN A 287 1.91 28.63 40.56
C GLN A 287 2.69 27.40 40.09
N ILE A 288 2.01 26.33 39.65
CA ILE A 288 2.70 25.15 39.09
C ILE A 288 3.22 25.40 37.66
N GLY A 289 2.93 26.57 37.07
CA GLY A 289 3.50 27.01 35.80
C GLY A 289 2.73 26.53 34.56
N VAL A 290 1.40 26.31 34.67
CA VAL A 290 0.57 26.04 33.49
C VAL A 290 0.62 27.20 32.49
N GLY A 291 0.44 26.87 31.21
CA GLY A 291 0.26 27.79 30.11
C GLY A 291 -1.04 28.60 30.18
N ARG A 292 -1.13 29.62 29.31
CA ARG A 292 -2.29 30.52 29.21
C ARG A 292 -3.52 29.80 28.67
N ASP A 293 -3.33 28.75 27.88
CA ASP A 293 -4.40 27.88 27.37
C ASP A 293 -5.30 27.33 28.49
N ILE A 294 -4.69 26.87 29.58
CA ILE A 294 -5.40 26.37 30.77
C ILE A 294 -6.02 27.52 31.53
N LEU A 295 -5.28 28.61 31.76
CA LEU A 295 -5.77 29.77 32.52
C LEU A 295 -6.99 30.42 31.83
N ASN A 296 -6.93 30.64 30.53
CA ASN A 296 -8.04 31.17 29.73
C ASN A 296 -9.26 30.23 29.76
N SER A 297 -9.02 28.91 29.79
CA SER A 297 -10.09 27.92 29.93
C SER A 297 -10.79 27.97 31.29
N LEU A 298 -10.18 28.55 32.32
CA LEU A 298 -10.86 28.80 33.59
C LEU A 298 -11.75 30.06 33.54
N GLU A 299 -11.54 30.96 32.58
CA GLU A 299 -12.29 32.21 32.45
C GLU A 299 -13.55 32.04 31.59
N ASP A 300 -13.48 31.21 30.55
CA ASP A 300 -14.58 30.91 29.63
C ASP A 300 -14.95 29.43 29.61
N PHE A 301 -16.22 29.11 29.85
CA PHE A 301 -16.71 27.72 29.85
C PHE A 301 -16.61 27.07 28.47
N LYS A 302 -16.74 27.83 27.38
CA LYS A 302 -16.62 27.26 26.03
C LYS A 302 -15.16 26.87 25.73
N SER A 303 -14.20 27.68 26.16
CA SER A 303 -12.77 27.34 26.15
C SER A 303 -12.47 26.14 27.05
N PHE A 304 -13.09 26.07 28.25
CA PHE A 304 -13.01 24.90 29.12
C PHE A 304 -13.47 23.62 28.42
N GLN A 305 -14.62 23.64 27.75
CA GLN A 305 -15.13 22.46 27.04
C GLN A 305 -14.15 21.98 25.96
N GLN A 306 -13.46 22.90 25.28
CA GLN A 306 -12.47 22.55 24.25
C GLN A 306 -11.20 21.92 24.82
N ASN A 307 -10.87 22.24 26.08
CA ASN A 307 -9.62 21.85 26.76
C ASN A 307 -9.87 21.04 28.04
N VAL A 308 -11.04 20.41 28.19
CA VAL A 308 -11.49 19.81 29.47
C VAL A 308 -10.48 18.81 30.03
N TYR A 309 -9.94 17.93 29.17
CA TYR A 309 -8.98 16.91 29.58
C TYR A 309 -7.63 17.53 29.98
N ARG A 310 -7.22 18.62 29.32
CA ARG A 310 -5.99 19.35 29.65
C ARG A 310 -6.12 20.06 31.00
N VAL A 311 -7.25 20.72 31.26
CA VAL A 311 -7.52 21.34 32.57
C VAL A 311 -7.64 20.27 33.65
N TRP A 312 -8.31 19.16 33.37
CA TRP A 312 -8.41 18.03 34.31
C TRP A 312 -7.05 17.43 34.66
N ASP A 313 -6.19 17.19 33.66
CA ASP A 313 -4.82 16.72 33.85
C ASP A 313 -4.01 17.69 34.72
N ALA A 314 -4.22 19.00 34.55
CA ALA A 314 -3.56 20.04 35.34
C ALA A 314 -3.97 20.01 36.81
N LEU A 315 -5.27 19.84 37.09
CA LEU A 315 -5.78 19.69 38.45
C LEU A 315 -5.19 18.43 39.10
N ARG A 316 -5.20 17.31 38.39
CA ARG A 316 -4.62 16.03 38.85
C ARG A 316 -3.12 16.17 39.13
N TYR A 317 -2.39 16.83 38.24
CA TYR A 317 -0.96 17.10 38.40
C TYR A 317 -0.68 17.98 39.62
N ALA A 318 -1.52 18.99 39.87
CA ALA A 318 -1.46 19.85 41.06
C ALA A 318 -1.86 19.15 42.38
N GLY A 319 -2.14 17.85 42.35
CA GLY A 319 -2.62 17.07 43.49
C GLY A 319 -4.03 17.46 43.94
N ILE A 320 -4.82 18.06 43.03
CA ILE A 320 -6.17 18.52 43.31
C ILE A 320 -7.13 17.40 42.92
N PRO A 321 -7.94 16.88 43.85
CA PRO A 321 -8.96 15.89 43.53
C PRO A 321 -9.98 16.51 42.58
N ALA A 322 -9.96 16.06 41.33
CA ALA A 322 -10.90 16.46 40.30
C ALA A 322 -11.63 15.22 39.79
N PRO A 323 -12.97 15.21 39.76
CA PRO A 323 -13.71 14.09 39.17
C PRO A 323 -13.28 13.95 37.71
N GLU A 324 -12.99 12.71 37.31
CA GLU A 324 -12.70 12.40 35.91
C GLU A 324 -13.87 12.84 35.03
N PRO A 325 -13.62 13.41 33.83
CA PRO A 325 -14.63 13.62 32.80
C PRO A 325 -15.17 12.26 32.32
N TRP A 326 -15.98 11.62 33.17
CA TRP A 326 -16.44 10.25 32.98
C TRP A 326 -17.72 10.23 32.14
N SER A 327 -17.85 9.17 31.36
CA SER A 327 -19.07 8.83 30.66
C SER A 327 -19.44 7.37 30.86
N ASP A 328 -20.73 7.12 31.12
CA ASP A 328 -21.28 5.77 31.15
C ASP A 328 -21.82 5.41 29.76
N PRO A 329 -21.15 4.54 28.99
CA PRO A 329 -21.72 4.09 27.73
C PRO A 329 -23.08 3.43 27.95
N VAL A 330 -23.27 2.69 29.05
CA VAL A 330 -24.53 1.97 29.31
C VAL A 330 -25.68 2.94 29.56
N GLU A 331 -25.46 4.05 30.27
CA GLU A 331 -26.49 5.08 30.48
C GLU A 331 -26.99 5.68 29.16
N ILE A 332 -26.08 6.01 28.24
CA ILE A 332 -26.43 6.55 26.93
C ILE A 332 -27.10 5.47 26.08
N LEU A 333 -26.50 4.29 25.98
CA LEU A 333 -26.95 3.19 25.12
C LEU A 333 -28.30 2.59 25.52
N SER A 334 -28.61 2.53 26.82
CA SER A 334 -29.90 2.00 27.30
C SER A 334 -31.10 2.78 26.76
N ASN A 335 -30.93 4.07 26.41
CA ASN A 335 -32.00 4.86 25.82
C ASN A 335 -32.27 4.49 24.35
N TYR A 336 -31.22 4.10 23.60
CA TYR A 336 -31.37 3.71 22.19
C TYR A 336 -32.08 2.37 21.99
N VAL A 337 -32.26 1.57 23.05
CA VAL A 337 -33.10 0.34 23.02
C VAL A 337 -34.57 0.66 22.73
N TYR A 338 -35.02 1.87 23.08
CA TYR A 338 -36.37 2.36 22.82
C TYR A 338 -36.48 3.19 21.53
N ASP A 339 -35.38 3.36 20.80
CA ASP A 339 -35.35 4.03 19.50
C ASP A 339 -35.96 3.11 18.43
N GLU A 340 -36.48 3.73 17.37
CA GLU A 340 -36.87 3.00 16.18
C GLU A 340 -35.69 2.74 15.24
N ALA A 341 -34.64 3.58 15.33
CA ALA A 341 -33.43 3.43 14.54
C ALA A 341 -32.47 2.37 15.08
N ILE A 342 -31.74 1.72 14.18
CA ILE A 342 -30.68 0.78 14.54
C ILE A 342 -29.41 1.56 14.91
N THR A 343 -28.85 1.22 16.06
CA THR A 343 -27.59 1.73 16.59
C THR A 343 -26.55 0.62 16.61
N LEU A 344 -25.44 0.84 15.89
CA LEU A 344 -24.30 -0.06 15.88
C LEU A 344 -23.20 0.48 16.80
N VAL A 345 -22.74 -0.36 17.74
CA VAL A 345 -21.79 0.02 18.78
C VAL A 345 -20.51 -0.76 18.59
N PHE A 346 -19.39 -0.07 18.41
CA PHE A 346 -18.06 -0.66 18.32
C PHE A 346 -17.33 -0.57 19.66
N THR A 347 -16.76 -1.69 20.10
CA THR A 347 -15.88 -1.79 21.29
C THR A 347 -14.48 -2.25 20.89
N ARG A 348 -13.51 -2.18 21.80
CA ARG A 348 -12.14 -2.70 21.57
C ARG A 348 -12.02 -4.23 21.71
N SER A 349 -12.83 -4.86 22.55
CA SER A 349 -12.72 -6.29 22.86
C SER A 349 -14.07 -6.99 22.93
N ILE A 350 -14.06 -8.31 22.67
CA ILE A 350 -15.24 -9.19 22.77
C ILE A 350 -15.80 -9.14 24.19
N GLU A 351 -14.93 -9.22 25.20
CA GLU A 351 -15.32 -9.12 26.61
C GLU A 351 -16.12 -7.84 26.88
N ARG A 352 -15.64 -6.70 26.37
CA ARG A 352 -16.33 -5.41 26.54
C ARG A 352 -17.67 -5.38 25.80
N ALA A 353 -17.75 -5.98 24.62
CA ALA A 353 -19.00 -6.09 23.86
C ALA A 353 -20.07 -6.88 24.65
N GLU A 354 -19.67 -8.03 25.20
CA GLU A 354 -20.53 -8.89 26.02
C GLU A 354 -20.94 -8.24 27.35
N GLU A 355 -20.01 -7.56 28.03
CA GLU A 355 -20.28 -6.82 29.26
C GLU A 355 -21.33 -5.72 29.03
N ILE A 356 -21.12 -4.87 28.02
CA ILE A 356 -22.04 -3.77 27.70
C ILE A 356 -23.41 -4.33 27.31
N THR A 357 -23.45 -5.39 26.50
CA THR A 357 -24.69 -6.06 26.11
C THR A 357 -25.47 -6.53 27.32
N ARG A 358 -24.83 -7.28 28.25
CA ARG A 358 -25.47 -7.75 29.49
C ARG A 358 -25.99 -6.60 30.35
N ARG A 359 -25.18 -5.55 30.56
CA ARG A 359 -25.56 -4.41 31.41
C ARG A 359 -26.72 -3.60 30.82
N ILE A 360 -26.78 -3.45 29.50
CA ILE A 360 -27.93 -2.82 28.84
C ILE A 360 -29.19 -3.67 29.05
N ILE A 361 -29.08 -5.00 28.87
CA ILE A 361 -30.20 -5.93 29.06
C ILE A 361 -30.72 -5.88 30.50
N GLU A 362 -29.82 -5.93 31.48
CA GLU A 362 -30.15 -5.84 32.91
C GLU A 362 -30.87 -4.52 33.24
N LYS A 363 -30.37 -3.39 32.72
CA LYS A 363 -30.94 -2.07 32.98
C LYS A 363 -32.28 -1.82 32.31
N THR A 364 -32.51 -2.40 31.12
CA THR A 364 -33.71 -2.13 30.30
C THR A 364 -34.77 -3.23 30.39
N GLY A 365 -34.40 -4.45 30.78
CA GLY A 365 -35.24 -5.64 30.73
C GLY A 365 -35.55 -6.14 29.31
N ARG A 366 -34.86 -5.61 28.28
CA ARG A 366 -35.20 -5.80 26.85
C ARG A 366 -34.16 -6.66 26.12
N ARG A 367 -34.09 -7.95 26.48
CA ARG A 367 -33.14 -8.90 25.88
C ARG A 367 -33.34 -9.09 24.37
N GLU A 368 -34.58 -8.98 23.91
CA GLU A 368 -34.95 -9.15 22.51
C GLU A 368 -34.44 -8.01 21.60
N ARG A 369 -34.06 -6.86 22.18
CA ARG A 369 -33.68 -5.66 21.43
C ARG A 369 -32.18 -5.38 21.40
N VAL A 370 -31.36 -6.19 22.07
CA VAL A 370 -29.92 -5.95 22.23
C VAL A 370 -29.16 -7.25 22.00
N ALA A 371 -28.12 -7.20 21.16
CA ALA A 371 -27.28 -8.37 20.88
C ALA A 371 -25.81 -7.99 20.73
N SER A 372 -24.92 -8.94 21.00
CA SER A 372 -23.50 -8.89 20.68
C SER A 372 -23.22 -9.65 19.38
N HIS A 373 -22.20 -9.26 18.61
CA HIS A 373 -21.80 -9.96 17.39
C HIS A 373 -20.28 -10.03 17.23
N HIS A 374 -19.74 -11.25 17.22
CA HIS A 374 -18.31 -11.55 17.04
C HIS A 374 -18.06 -12.98 16.57
N HIS A 375 -16.83 -13.29 16.16
CA HIS A 375 -16.45 -14.55 15.52
C HIS A 375 -16.56 -15.80 16.43
N LEU A 376 -16.49 -15.64 17.75
CA LEU A 376 -16.70 -16.73 18.71
C LEU A 376 -18.18 -17.17 18.80
N ILE A 377 -19.11 -16.40 18.26
CA ILE A 377 -20.52 -16.81 18.15
C ILE A 377 -20.67 -17.76 16.95
N SER A 378 -21.40 -18.86 17.16
CA SER A 378 -21.64 -19.86 16.11
C SER A 378 -22.24 -19.22 14.85
N ARG A 379 -21.97 -19.81 13.68
CA ARG A 379 -22.46 -19.28 12.40
C ARG A 379 -24.00 -19.22 12.35
N GLU A 380 -24.67 -20.16 13.01
CA GLU A 380 -26.13 -20.23 13.10
C GLU A 380 -26.66 -19.07 13.93
N ILE A 381 -26.13 -18.87 15.15
CA ILE A 381 -26.54 -17.77 16.03
C ILE A 381 -26.23 -16.41 15.41
N ARG A 382 -25.07 -16.25 14.75
CA ARG A 382 -24.76 -15.00 14.02
C ARG A 382 -25.80 -14.68 12.96
N ARG A 383 -26.28 -15.68 12.21
CA ARG A 383 -27.34 -15.49 11.22
C ARG A 383 -28.66 -15.07 11.86
N GLU A 384 -29.04 -15.71 12.97
CA GLU A 384 -30.26 -15.33 13.71
C GLU A 384 -30.19 -13.88 14.20
N ILE A 385 -29.05 -13.45 14.74
CA ILE A 385 -28.82 -12.06 15.16
C ILE A 385 -28.90 -11.12 13.96
N GLU A 386 -28.24 -11.45 12.85
CA GLU A 386 -28.27 -10.64 11.62
C GLU A 386 -29.69 -10.48 11.06
N ASP A 387 -30.49 -11.54 11.09
CA ASP A 387 -31.89 -11.53 10.67
C ASP A 387 -32.77 -10.71 11.64
N ALA A 388 -32.53 -10.81 12.94
CA ALA A 388 -33.21 -10.03 13.97
C ALA A 388 -32.89 -8.52 13.88
N VAL A 389 -31.65 -8.17 13.54
CA VAL A 389 -31.28 -6.76 13.30
C VAL A 389 -31.92 -6.27 11.99
N ARG A 390 -31.89 -7.08 10.92
CA ARG A 390 -32.48 -6.70 9.62
C ARG A 390 -34.00 -6.51 9.68
N SER A 391 -34.69 -7.29 10.51
CA SER A 391 -36.14 -7.16 10.76
C SER A 391 -36.48 -6.00 11.71
N GLY A 392 -35.49 -5.32 12.28
CA GLY A 392 -35.67 -4.19 13.20
C GLY A 392 -36.08 -4.61 14.62
N LEU A 393 -35.98 -5.90 14.96
CA LEU A 393 -36.23 -6.43 16.30
C LEU A 393 -35.10 -6.02 17.25
N VAL A 394 -33.85 -6.22 16.83
CA VAL A 394 -32.66 -5.74 17.56
C VAL A 394 -32.39 -4.29 17.18
N LYS A 395 -32.39 -3.40 18.18
CA LYS A 395 -32.14 -1.95 18.02
C LYS A 395 -30.71 -1.55 18.34
N VAL A 396 -30.04 -2.29 19.23
CA VAL A 396 -28.64 -2.04 19.61
C VAL A 396 -27.80 -3.30 19.34
N LEU A 397 -26.83 -3.19 18.44
CA LEU A 397 -25.90 -4.27 18.12
C LEU A 397 -24.49 -3.87 18.57
N VAL A 398 -23.85 -4.68 19.42
CA VAL A 398 -22.51 -4.40 19.98
C VAL A 398 -21.48 -5.34 19.37
N SER A 399 -20.37 -4.80 18.84
CA SER A 399 -19.33 -5.60 18.18
C SER A 399 -17.91 -5.09 18.45
N PRO A 400 -16.92 -5.97 18.68
CA PRO A 400 -15.56 -5.59 19.08
C PRO A 400 -14.56 -5.37 17.94
N ARG A 401 -14.97 -5.69 16.71
CA ARG A 401 -14.19 -5.42 15.51
C ARG A 401 -15.11 -4.73 14.54
N THR A 402 -14.58 -4.24 13.43
CA THR A 402 -15.42 -4.07 12.25
C THR A 402 -16.19 -5.38 12.08
N LEU A 403 -17.51 -5.35 12.25
CA LEU A 403 -18.38 -6.32 11.61
C LEU A 403 -17.86 -6.39 10.18
N SER A 404 -17.25 -7.53 9.86
CA SER A 404 -16.49 -7.74 8.63
C SER A 404 -17.29 -7.15 7.47
N GLN A 405 -16.61 -6.58 6.45
CA GLN A 405 -17.29 -6.23 5.21
C GLN A 405 -18.25 -7.35 4.80
N GLY A 406 -19.46 -6.98 4.37
CA GLY A 406 -20.48 -7.95 3.95
C GLY A 406 -21.60 -8.36 4.94
N ILE A 407 -21.78 -7.75 6.12
CA ILE A 407 -23.02 -7.98 6.91
C ILE A 407 -24.12 -6.99 6.49
N ASP A 408 -25.22 -7.51 5.93
CA ASP A 408 -26.47 -6.77 5.67
C ASP A 408 -27.36 -6.77 6.92
N ILE A 409 -27.08 -5.83 7.83
CA ILE A 409 -27.85 -5.58 9.07
C ILE A 409 -28.96 -4.53 8.89
N GLY A 410 -29.32 -4.18 7.65
CA GLY A 410 -30.33 -3.15 7.41
C GLY A 410 -29.83 -1.70 7.57
N GLU A 411 -30.76 -0.76 7.76
CA GLU A 411 -30.46 0.68 7.81
C GLU A 411 -29.97 1.10 9.20
N VAL A 412 -28.65 1.29 9.31
CA VAL A 412 -28.03 1.86 10.50
C VAL A 412 -28.07 3.40 10.41
N LEU A 413 -28.67 4.04 11.41
CA LEU A 413 -28.72 5.51 11.51
C LEU A 413 -27.52 6.05 12.32
N ARG A 414 -27.12 5.28 13.34
CA ARG A 414 -26.18 5.73 14.36
C ARG A 414 -25.06 4.71 14.54
N ILE A 415 -23.83 5.21 14.54
CA ILE A 415 -22.65 4.44 14.93
C ILE A 415 -22.07 5.06 16.19
N ILE A 416 -21.73 4.20 17.15
CA ILE A 416 -21.12 4.58 18.42
C ILE A 416 -19.75 3.92 18.52
N HIS A 417 -18.71 4.73 18.68
CA HIS A 417 -17.35 4.27 18.95
C HIS A 417 -17.10 4.38 20.45
N ILE A 418 -17.04 3.23 21.13
CA ILE A 418 -16.60 3.17 22.53
C ILE A 418 -15.08 3.03 22.49
N GLY A 419 -14.47 4.20 22.46
CA GLY A 419 -13.10 4.43 22.03
C GLY A 419 -12.93 4.41 20.51
N LEU A 420 -12.13 5.35 20.01
CA LEU A 420 -11.74 5.44 18.62
C LEU A 420 -10.82 4.26 18.27
N PRO A 421 -10.89 3.75 17.03
CA PRO A 421 -9.86 2.87 16.52
C PRO A 421 -8.54 3.63 16.39
N ASP A 422 -7.43 2.89 16.38
CA ASP A 422 -6.09 3.48 16.34
C ASP A 422 -5.72 3.96 14.92
N SER A 423 -6.47 3.52 13.89
CA SER A 423 -6.30 3.96 12.50
C SER A 423 -7.54 4.64 11.92
N LEU A 424 -7.31 5.66 11.09
CA LEU A 424 -8.37 6.39 10.40
C LEU A 424 -9.08 5.50 9.35
N ARG A 425 -8.34 4.57 8.73
CA ARG A 425 -8.90 3.60 7.77
C ARG A 425 -9.96 2.73 8.44
N GLU A 426 -9.67 2.20 9.63
CA GLU A 426 -10.64 1.41 10.40
C GLU A 426 -11.85 2.25 10.82
N PHE A 427 -11.62 3.51 11.25
CA PHE A 427 -12.72 4.44 11.56
C PHE A 427 -13.69 4.58 10.37
N TYR A 428 -13.18 4.84 9.17
CA TYR A 428 -14.03 4.96 7.99
C TYR A 428 -14.68 3.64 7.55
N GLN A 429 -14.02 2.49 7.75
CA GLN A 429 -14.63 1.19 7.51
C GLN A 429 -15.81 0.90 8.44
N ARG A 430 -15.70 1.33 9.71
CA ARG A 430 -16.80 1.30 10.69
C ARG A 430 -17.90 2.27 10.26
N GLU A 431 -17.57 3.53 9.96
CA GLU A 431 -18.55 4.55 9.56
C GLU A 431 -19.30 4.21 8.27
N GLY A 432 -18.65 3.50 7.34
CA GLY A 432 -19.28 3.03 6.11
C GLY A 432 -20.43 2.04 6.31
N ARG A 433 -20.82 1.70 7.56
CA ARG A 433 -21.98 0.84 7.90
C ARG A 433 -23.30 1.59 8.02
N LYS A 434 -23.29 2.92 8.15
CA LYS A 434 -24.51 3.73 8.31
C LYS A 434 -24.86 4.55 7.08
N GLY A 435 -26.10 5.02 7.01
CA GLY A 435 -26.53 6.01 5.99
C GLY A 435 -26.44 5.53 4.55
N ARG A 436 -26.67 4.23 4.31
CA ARG A 436 -26.53 3.60 2.97
C ARG A 436 -27.76 3.75 2.07
N ARG A 437 -28.88 4.27 2.59
CA ARG A 437 -30.15 4.39 1.87
C ARG A 437 -30.52 5.85 1.64
N MET A 438 -31.05 6.17 0.47
CA MET A 438 -31.41 7.55 0.11
C MET A 438 -32.49 8.15 1.01
N GLU A 439 -33.40 7.33 1.53
CA GLU A 439 -34.38 7.72 2.54
C GLU A 439 -33.74 8.24 3.84
N THR A 440 -32.48 7.89 4.13
CA THR A 440 -31.75 8.37 5.30
C THR A 440 -31.19 9.78 5.07
N LYS A 441 -31.92 10.82 5.48
CA LYS A 441 -31.47 12.23 5.30
C LYS A 441 -30.27 12.62 6.18
N SER A 442 -30.19 12.05 7.39
CA SER A 442 -29.14 12.37 8.37
C SER A 442 -28.75 11.13 9.18
N THR A 443 -27.49 11.08 9.61
CA THR A 443 -26.92 10.04 10.47
C THR A 443 -26.13 10.67 11.61
N GLU A 444 -25.80 9.86 12.62
CA GLU A 444 -25.05 10.32 13.79
C GLU A 444 -23.83 9.43 14.04
N THR A 445 -22.68 10.05 14.33
CA THR A 445 -21.51 9.38 14.92
C THR A 445 -21.45 9.81 16.38
N VAL A 446 -21.28 8.87 17.31
CA VAL A 446 -21.06 9.21 18.72
C VAL A 446 -19.75 8.59 19.16
N VAL A 447 -18.80 9.40 19.55
CA VAL A 447 -17.52 8.97 20.12
C VAL A 447 -17.63 9.08 21.63
N ILE A 448 -17.49 7.95 22.32
CA ILE A 448 -17.43 7.85 23.78
C ILE A 448 -15.99 7.49 24.15
N PRO A 449 -15.16 8.47 24.57
CA PRO A 449 -13.74 8.23 24.87
C PRO A 449 -13.58 7.22 26.00
N GLN A 450 -12.80 6.15 25.78
CA GLN A 450 -12.53 5.12 26.80
C GLN A 450 -11.08 4.60 26.82
N GLY A 451 -10.31 4.74 25.74
CA GLY A 451 -8.93 4.26 25.68
C GLY A 451 -7.89 5.38 25.64
N SER A 452 -6.62 5.00 25.86
CA SER A 452 -5.47 5.91 25.88
C SER A 452 -5.41 6.80 24.65
N TRP A 453 -5.56 6.23 23.47
CA TRP A 453 -5.57 6.97 22.19
C TRP A 453 -6.57 8.13 22.16
N ASP A 454 -7.78 7.90 22.67
CA ASP A 454 -8.83 8.94 22.71
C ASP A 454 -8.40 10.09 23.62
N TYR A 455 -7.86 9.75 24.79
CA TYR A 455 -7.34 10.72 25.74
C TYR A 455 -6.14 11.48 25.19
N ASP A 456 -5.27 10.84 24.42
CA ASP A 456 -4.08 11.46 23.84
C ASP A 456 -4.46 12.46 22.72
N LEU A 457 -5.51 12.16 21.94
CA LEU A 457 -6.10 13.12 21.00
C LEU A 457 -6.80 14.28 21.73
N LEU A 458 -7.60 13.98 22.75
CA LEU A 458 -8.41 14.97 23.46
C LEU A 458 -7.61 15.87 24.41
N SER A 459 -6.48 15.40 24.94
CA SER A 459 -5.55 16.21 25.74
C SER A 459 -4.85 17.29 24.89
N ARG A 460 -4.71 17.04 23.58
CA ARG A 460 -4.28 18.00 22.56
C ARG A 460 -5.41 18.92 22.09
N GLY A 461 -6.60 18.82 22.69
CA GLY A 461 -7.77 19.65 22.41
C GLY A 461 -8.84 18.92 21.59
N VAL A 462 -10.12 19.24 21.82
CA VAL A 462 -11.23 18.52 21.17
C VAL A 462 -11.23 18.63 19.64
N LYS A 463 -10.74 19.76 19.11
CA LYS A 463 -10.60 19.99 17.67
C LYS A 463 -9.54 19.10 17.02
N THR A 464 -8.62 18.53 17.79
CA THR A 464 -7.61 17.60 17.27
C THR A 464 -8.23 16.30 16.80
N VAL A 465 -9.33 15.85 17.43
CA VAL A 465 -10.11 14.71 16.91
C VAL A 465 -10.78 15.06 15.57
N GLU A 466 -11.32 16.28 15.44
CA GLU A 466 -11.88 16.76 14.16
C GLU A 466 -10.80 16.87 13.08
N LYS A 467 -9.62 17.40 13.40
CA LYS A 467 -8.45 17.44 12.50
C LYS A 467 -8.05 16.02 12.07
N TRP A 468 -7.96 15.09 13.03
CA TRP A 468 -7.61 13.69 12.76
C TRP A 468 -8.60 13.01 11.81
N LEU A 469 -9.90 13.25 12.01
CA LEU A 469 -10.95 12.73 11.14
C LEU A 469 -10.89 13.30 9.72
N ASN A 470 -10.32 14.49 9.54
CA ASN A 470 -10.21 15.18 8.25
C ASN A 470 -8.85 15.01 7.57
N ILE A 471 -7.92 14.21 8.11
CA ILE A 471 -6.66 13.90 7.43
C ILE A 471 -6.97 13.19 6.11
N SER A 472 -6.19 13.50 5.07
CA SER A 472 -6.27 12.79 3.80
C SER A 472 -6.08 11.28 4.01
N LEU A 473 -6.96 10.48 3.41
CA LEU A 473 -6.82 9.04 3.41
C LEU A 473 -5.52 8.63 2.71
N GLU A 474 -4.97 7.50 3.17
CA GLU A 474 -3.83 6.87 2.50
C GLU A 474 -4.15 6.57 1.05
N LYS A 475 -3.19 6.92 0.21
CA LYS A 475 -3.25 6.73 -1.23
C LYS A 475 -2.67 5.37 -1.56
N VAL A 476 -3.43 4.55 -2.29
CA VAL A 476 -2.85 3.36 -2.91
C VAL A 476 -2.06 3.82 -4.12
N VAL A 477 -0.73 3.78 -3.99
CA VAL A 477 0.20 4.14 -5.07
C VAL A 477 0.60 2.87 -5.81
N VAL A 478 0.31 2.84 -7.10
CA VAL A 478 0.65 1.71 -7.95
C VAL A 478 1.92 2.01 -8.73
N ASN A 479 2.84 1.04 -8.77
CA ASN A 479 4.00 1.07 -9.65
C ASN A 479 3.87 -0.02 -10.74
N PRO A 480 3.48 0.34 -11.97
CA PRO A 480 3.45 -0.58 -13.11
C PRO A 480 4.77 -1.30 -13.41
N ARG A 481 5.90 -0.67 -13.10
CA ARG A 481 7.26 -1.18 -13.39
C ARG A 481 7.90 -1.88 -12.18
N ASN A 482 7.07 -2.38 -11.27
CA ASN A 482 7.54 -3.07 -10.08
C ASN A 482 8.31 -4.35 -10.46
N LYS A 483 9.57 -4.44 -10.04
CA LYS A 483 10.50 -5.55 -10.32
C LYS A 483 10.04 -6.86 -9.66
N TYR A 484 9.09 -6.83 -8.72
CA TYR A 484 8.42 -8.03 -8.21
C TYR A 484 7.58 -8.72 -9.29
N SER A 485 6.91 -7.95 -10.17
CA SER A 485 6.20 -8.49 -11.34
C SER A 485 7.18 -9.18 -12.28
N THR A 486 8.32 -8.52 -12.58
CA THR A 486 9.40 -9.11 -13.39
C THR A 486 9.92 -10.41 -12.78
N LEU A 487 10.19 -10.43 -11.47
CA LEU A 487 10.63 -11.63 -10.76
C LEU A 487 9.65 -12.79 -10.94
N PHE A 488 8.35 -12.55 -10.71
CA PHE A 488 7.34 -13.59 -10.86
C PHE A 488 7.18 -14.05 -12.33
N GLU A 489 7.08 -13.10 -13.26
CA GLU A 489 6.90 -13.37 -14.69
C GLU A 489 8.07 -14.17 -15.26
N THR A 490 9.30 -13.78 -14.96
CA THR A 490 10.51 -14.49 -15.41
C THR A 490 10.60 -15.90 -14.83
N LEU A 491 10.34 -16.07 -13.52
CA LEU A 491 10.33 -17.40 -12.91
C LEU A 491 9.28 -18.30 -13.56
N LEU A 492 8.09 -17.77 -13.87
CA LEU A 492 7.05 -18.52 -14.55
C LEU A 492 7.46 -18.89 -15.98
N LYS A 493 8.03 -17.96 -16.75
CA LYS A 493 8.51 -18.22 -18.13
C LYS A 493 9.54 -19.36 -18.15
N ILE A 494 10.49 -19.37 -17.22
CA ILE A 494 11.50 -20.43 -17.13
C ILE A 494 10.87 -21.80 -16.85
N GLN A 495 9.88 -21.84 -15.98
CA GLN A 495 9.22 -23.09 -15.56
C GLN A 495 8.18 -23.58 -16.57
N SER A 496 7.54 -22.68 -17.33
CA SER A 496 6.49 -23.00 -18.29
C SER A 496 7.07 -23.42 -19.64
N PRO A 497 6.77 -24.64 -20.14
CA PRO A 497 7.21 -25.07 -21.47
C PRO A 497 6.72 -24.15 -22.60
N VAL A 498 5.55 -23.53 -22.41
CA VAL A 498 4.89 -22.70 -23.43
C VAL A 498 5.46 -21.28 -23.45
N LEU A 499 5.73 -20.71 -22.28
CA LEU A 499 6.17 -19.31 -22.14
C LEU A 499 7.70 -19.14 -22.19
N LYS A 500 8.46 -20.24 -22.10
CA LYS A 500 9.93 -20.21 -22.14
C LYS A 500 10.51 -19.56 -23.40
N LYS A 501 9.78 -19.62 -24.52
CA LYS A 501 10.16 -18.98 -25.79
C LYS A 501 10.16 -17.46 -25.75
N ASP A 502 9.45 -16.86 -24.80
CA ASP A 502 9.30 -15.40 -24.65
C ASP A 502 10.22 -14.84 -23.55
N LEU A 503 11.22 -15.64 -23.15
CA LEU A 503 12.23 -15.27 -22.17
C LEU A 503 13.32 -14.44 -22.85
N THR A 504 13.60 -13.26 -22.31
CA THR A 504 14.61 -12.34 -22.82
C THR A 504 15.96 -12.49 -22.10
N ASN A 505 17.06 -12.03 -22.72
CA ASN A 505 18.37 -12.03 -22.07
C ASN A 505 18.41 -11.13 -20.82
N GLN A 506 17.74 -9.97 -20.88
CA GLN A 506 17.61 -9.06 -19.74
C GLN A 506 16.94 -9.72 -18.52
N GLU A 507 15.88 -10.50 -18.76
CA GLU A 507 15.20 -11.26 -17.71
C GLU A 507 16.09 -12.35 -17.09
N ILE A 508 16.89 -13.03 -17.92
CA ILE A 508 17.87 -14.02 -17.45
C ILE A 508 18.93 -13.35 -16.58
N ASP A 509 19.48 -12.22 -17.04
CA ASP A 509 20.51 -11.49 -16.30
C ASP A 509 19.96 -10.89 -15.01
N PHE A 510 18.70 -10.44 -14.99
CA PHE A 510 18.00 -10.05 -13.76
C PHE A 510 17.98 -11.18 -12.71
N LEU A 511 17.65 -12.42 -13.09
CA LEU A 511 17.69 -13.54 -12.16
C LEU A 511 19.10 -13.98 -11.77
N LYS A 512 20.09 -13.87 -12.68
CA LYS A 512 21.49 -14.13 -12.35
C LYS A 512 21.99 -13.15 -11.29
N ASN A 513 21.68 -11.86 -11.44
CA ASN A 513 22.04 -10.82 -10.47
C ASN A 513 21.43 -11.07 -9.08
N LEU A 514 20.26 -11.70 -9.02
CA LEU A 514 19.62 -12.13 -7.77
C LEU A 514 20.12 -13.50 -7.24
N GLY A 515 21.03 -14.18 -7.96
CA GLY A 515 21.52 -15.53 -7.61
C GLY A 515 20.47 -16.63 -7.76
N LEU A 516 19.46 -16.43 -8.61
CA LEU A 516 18.31 -17.33 -8.78
C LEU A 516 18.41 -18.24 -10.00
N PHE A 517 19.45 -18.06 -10.82
CA PHE A 517 19.66 -18.80 -12.06
C PHE A 517 21.14 -19.19 -12.23
N ASP A 518 21.40 -20.46 -12.52
CA ASP A 518 22.77 -21.01 -12.62
C ASP A 518 23.26 -21.10 -14.08
N GLY A 519 22.58 -20.44 -15.03
CA GLY A 519 22.93 -20.41 -16.46
C GLY A 519 22.12 -21.38 -17.33
N LEU A 520 21.64 -22.50 -16.78
CA LEU A 520 20.80 -23.48 -17.49
C LEU A 520 19.41 -23.64 -16.88
N GLU A 521 19.33 -23.65 -15.55
CA GLU A 521 18.09 -23.81 -14.79
C GLU A 521 18.06 -22.88 -13.56
N LEU A 522 16.90 -22.83 -12.89
CA LEU A 522 16.81 -22.14 -11.61
C LEU A 522 17.75 -22.78 -10.59
N SER A 523 18.46 -21.93 -9.86
CA SER A 523 19.30 -22.35 -8.74
C SER A 523 18.46 -22.97 -7.62
N ARG A 524 19.12 -23.59 -6.61
CA ARG A 524 18.41 -24.06 -5.40
C ARG A 524 17.62 -22.93 -4.71
N ALA A 525 18.14 -21.70 -4.77
CA ALA A 525 17.43 -20.52 -4.29
C ALA A 525 16.24 -20.20 -5.21
N GLY A 526 16.42 -20.16 -6.53
CA GLY A 526 15.33 -19.91 -7.49
C GLY A 526 14.17 -20.90 -7.37
N LYS A 527 14.46 -22.20 -7.23
CA LYS A 527 13.44 -23.25 -6.99
C LYS A 527 12.65 -23.02 -5.69
N ARG A 528 13.32 -22.50 -4.65
CA ARG A 528 12.68 -22.14 -3.37
C ARG A 528 11.78 -20.92 -3.53
N VAL A 529 12.26 -19.88 -4.21
CA VAL A 529 11.51 -18.64 -4.50
C VAL A 529 10.22 -18.95 -5.22
N TRP A 530 10.29 -19.77 -6.28
CA TRP A 530 9.12 -20.19 -7.04
C TRP A 530 8.02 -20.84 -6.17
N ARG A 531 8.44 -21.68 -5.21
CA ARG A 531 7.55 -22.41 -4.30
C ARG A 531 6.93 -21.53 -3.22
N GLN A 532 7.67 -20.54 -2.73
CA GLN A 532 7.23 -19.65 -1.63
C GLN A 532 6.41 -18.45 -2.12
N MET A 533 6.46 -18.13 -3.41
CA MET A 533 5.75 -16.98 -3.96
C MET A 533 4.23 -17.21 -4.00
N ASN A 534 3.54 -16.89 -2.91
CA ASN A 534 2.09 -16.87 -2.78
C ASN A 534 1.56 -15.43 -2.80
N PHE A 535 0.25 -15.27 -2.93
CA PHE A 535 -0.35 -13.95 -3.12
C PHE A 535 -0.24 -13.06 -1.87
N TYR A 536 -0.77 -13.48 -0.72
CA TYR A 536 -0.77 -12.67 0.51
C TYR A 536 0.56 -12.67 1.28
N GLU A 537 1.38 -13.72 1.14
CA GLU A 537 2.70 -13.75 1.78
C GLU A 537 3.71 -14.51 0.92
N TYR A 538 4.99 -14.17 1.06
CA TYR A 538 6.08 -14.99 0.55
C TYR A 538 6.42 -16.06 1.60
N ALA A 539 5.75 -17.20 1.51
CA ALA A 539 5.92 -18.30 2.45
C ALA A 539 5.41 -19.62 1.86
N PRO A 540 5.66 -20.78 2.50
CA PRO A 540 4.90 -21.99 2.20
C PRO A 540 3.38 -21.75 2.27
N PRO A 541 2.55 -22.47 1.50
CA PRO A 541 1.11 -22.21 1.40
C PRO A 541 0.30 -22.65 2.63
N TYR A 542 0.96 -23.00 3.74
CA TYR A 542 0.33 -23.45 4.97
C TYR A 542 0.78 -22.54 6.12
N GLY A 543 -0.16 -22.16 6.98
CA GLY A 543 0.13 -21.37 8.18
C GLY A 543 0.75 -22.21 9.30
N ILE A 544 1.11 -21.52 10.38
CA ILE A 544 1.69 -22.09 11.59
C ILE A 544 0.57 -22.30 12.61
N LYS A 545 0.46 -23.53 13.13
CA LYS A 545 -0.63 -23.91 14.03
C LYS A 545 -0.58 -23.09 15.31
N ARG A 546 -1.73 -22.61 15.77
CA ARG A 546 -1.85 -21.89 17.05
C ARG A 546 -2.75 -22.64 18.02
N LEU A 547 -2.24 -22.90 19.23
CA LEU A 547 -2.89 -23.70 20.26
C LEU A 547 -3.00 -22.89 21.55
N LYS A 548 -4.21 -22.71 22.08
CA LYS A 548 -4.44 -22.14 23.40
C LYS A 548 -4.55 -23.25 24.42
N ILE A 549 -3.83 -23.15 25.54
CA ILE A 549 -3.96 -24.04 26.69
C ILE A 549 -4.66 -23.26 27.81
N GLU A 550 -5.84 -23.72 28.22
CA GLU A 550 -6.59 -23.14 29.34
C GLU A 550 -6.06 -23.65 30.69
N GLU A 551 -6.51 -23.06 31.80
CA GLU A 551 -6.02 -23.41 33.16
C GLU A 551 -6.34 -24.85 33.59
N ASP A 552 -7.42 -25.42 33.07
CA ASP A 552 -7.81 -26.81 33.29
C ASP A 552 -7.01 -27.80 32.40
N GLY A 553 -6.09 -27.29 31.59
CA GLY A 553 -5.28 -28.05 30.64
C GLY A 553 -5.97 -28.32 29.30
N LEU A 554 -7.20 -27.81 29.08
CA LEU A 554 -7.90 -27.96 27.82
C LEU A 554 -7.14 -27.24 26.70
N THR A 555 -6.85 -27.96 25.62
CA THR A 555 -6.17 -27.39 24.44
C THR A 555 -7.20 -27.03 23.37
N ILE A 556 -7.32 -25.75 23.07
CA ILE A 556 -8.20 -25.20 22.03
C ILE A 556 -7.36 -24.84 20.81
N ARG A 557 -7.73 -25.35 19.64
CA ARG A 557 -7.09 -24.94 18.38
C ARG A 557 -7.65 -23.59 17.93
N LEU A 558 -6.76 -22.62 17.77
CA LEU A 558 -7.08 -21.31 17.21
C LEU A 558 -6.78 -21.29 15.70
N GLU A 559 -7.18 -20.21 15.02
CA GLU A 559 -6.79 -19.98 13.63
C GLU A 559 -5.26 -19.98 13.50
N ASP A 560 -4.77 -20.66 12.46
CA ASP A 560 -3.36 -20.73 12.11
C ASP A 560 -2.85 -19.31 11.75
N VAL A 561 -1.59 -19.02 12.07
CA VAL A 561 -0.99 -17.71 11.80
C VAL A 561 -0.08 -17.74 10.58
N SER A 562 0.11 -16.59 9.94
CA SER A 562 1.03 -16.45 8.81
C SER A 562 2.50 -16.62 9.24
N HIS A 563 3.38 -16.89 8.28
CA HIS A 563 4.82 -16.96 8.58
C HIS A 563 5.40 -15.60 8.95
N CYS A 564 4.84 -14.52 8.40
CA CYS A 564 5.20 -13.16 8.77
C CYS A 564 4.75 -12.83 10.20
N ASP A 565 3.49 -13.13 10.56
CA ASP A 565 2.96 -12.88 11.91
C ASP A 565 3.72 -13.66 12.99
N LEU A 566 4.22 -14.86 12.69
CA LEU A 566 5.14 -15.56 13.61
C LEU A 566 6.30 -14.64 13.98
N VAL A 567 6.96 -14.07 12.97
CA VAL A 567 8.15 -13.23 13.15
C VAL A 567 7.79 -11.91 13.82
N GLU A 568 6.65 -11.29 13.48
CA GLU A 568 6.34 -9.93 13.90
C GLU A 568 5.49 -9.83 15.17
N LYS A 569 4.79 -10.90 15.57
CA LYS A 569 3.76 -10.82 16.61
C LYS A 569 3.79 -12.00 17.57
N PHE A 570 4.02 -13.22 17.08
CA PHE A 570 3.85 -14.42 17.90
C PHE A 570 5.17 -15.01 18.39
N GLN A 571 5.96 -14.24 19.14
CA GLN A 571 7.20 -14.71 19.80
C GLN A 571 6.96 -15.00 21.29
N PRO A 572 7.72 -15.90 21.93
CA PRO A 572 7.62 -16.14 23.38
C PRO A 572 7.72 -14.85 24.18
N GLY A 573 6.73 -14.60 25.04
CA GLY A 573 6.57 -13.35 25.77
C GLY A 573 5.65 -12.32 25.13
N ALA A 574 5.25 -12.48 23.86
CA ALA A 574 4.33 -11.56 23.19
C ALA A 574 2.87 -11.84 23.57
N ILE A 575 2.08 -10.79 23.67
CA ILE A 575 0.64 -10.83 23.98
C ILE A 575 -0.13 -11.14 22.70
N ASP A 576 -0.92 -12.22 22.72
CA ASP A 576 -1.93 -12.51 21.71
C ASP A 576 -3.26 -11.85 22.10
N TYR A 577 -3.44 -10.62 21.61
CA TYR A 577 -4.65 -9.82 21.80
C TYR A 577 -5.94 -10.47 21.26
N THR A 578 -5.82 -11.44 20.34
CA THR A 578 -7.01 -12.09 19.77
C THR A 578 -7.60 -13.16 20.69
N SER A 579 -6.83 -13.62 21.68
CA SER A 579 -7.21 -14.67 22.61
C SER A 579 -6.96 -14.28 24.08
N ASP A 580 -6.66 -13.01 24.36
CA ASP A 580 -6.32 -12.46 25.69
C ASP A 580 -5.26 -13.31 26.42
N SER A 581 -4.27 -13.76 25.64
CA SER A 581 -3.27 -14.75 26.07
C SER A 581 -1.86 -14.21 25.84
N ILE A 582 -0.86 -14.91 26.39
CA ILE A 582 0.55 -14.68 26.11
C ILE A 582 1.14 -15.90 25.42
N VAL A 583 2.01 -15.68 24.43
CA VAL A 583 2.79 -16.73 23.79
C VAL A 583 3.80 -17.26 24.80
N THR A 584 3.66 -18.51 25.21
CA THR A 584 4.52 -19.11 26.22
C THR A 584 5.71 -19.81 25.59
N HIS A 585 5.49 -20.57 24.53
CA HIS A 585 6.54 -21.29 23.82
C HIS A 585 6.14 -21.73 22.42
N HIS A 586 7.15 -22.05 21.62
CA HIS A 586 7.02 -22.62 20.28
C HIS A 586 7.37 -24.11 20.29
N ARG A 587 6.63 -24.90 19.52
CA ARG A 587 7.02 -26.28 19.21
C ARG A 587 7.87 -26.28 17.93
N LEU A 588 9.11 -26.72 18.04
CA LEU A 588 10.06 -26.77 16.92
C LEU A 588 9.98 -28.11 16.19
N GLY A 589 10.12 -28.09 14.87
CA GLY A 589 10.27 -29.29 14.04
C GLY A 589 11.57 -29.23 13.28
N GLY A 590 12.56 -30.04 13.67
CA GLY A 590 13.88 -30.12 13.01
C GLY A 590 14.63 -28.78 12.92
N GLY A 591 15.62 -28.55 13.79
CA GLY A 591 16.35 -27.27 13.84
C GLY A 591 15.50 -26.14 14.46
N ARG A 592 15.57 -24.92 13.91
CA ARG A 592 14.88 -23.72 14.44
C ARG A 592 13.52 -23.43 13.78
N THR A 593 12.95 -24.39 13.04
CA THR A 593 11.67 -24.19 12.33
C THR A 593 10.50 -24.35 13.31
N VAL A 594 9.64 -23.33 13.42
CA VAL A 594 8.46 -23.38 14.28
C VAL A 594 7.33 -24.13 13.57
N THR A 595 6.73 -25.10 14.25
CA THR A 595 5.60 -25.92 13.74
C THR A 595 4.27 -25.57 14.41
N SER A 596 4.31 -25.11 15.67
CA SER A 596 3.15 -24.56 16.35
C SER A 596 3.53 -23.53 17.40
N ILE A 597 2.63 -22.59 17.65
CA ILE A 597 2.70 -21.60 18.72
C ILE A 597 1.72 -22.03 19.81
N THR A 598 2.18 -21.98 21.07
CA THR A 598 1.31 -22.16 22.22
C THR A 598 1.09 -20.82 22.92
N VAL A 599 -0.17 -20.55 23.26
CA VAL A 599 -0.58 -19.40 24.05
C VAL A 599 -1.31 -19.86 25.31
N GLU A 600 -1.14 -19.14 26.41
CA GLU A 600 -1.86 -19.36 27.68
C GLU A 600 -2.45 -18.03 28.19
N PRO A 601 -3.55 -18.05 28.96
CA PRO A 601 -4.16 -16.83 29.49
C PRO A 601 -3.15 -15.89 30.16
N LEU A 602 -3.24 -14.58 29.86
CA LEU A 602 -2.38 -13.55 30.43
C LEU A 602 -2.68 -13.35 31.92
N ARG A 603 -1.99 -14.11 32.78
CA ARG A 603 -2.13 -14.07 34.24
C ARG A 603 -0.77 -14.12 34.90
N GLU A 604 -0.66 -13.51 36.08
CA GLU A 604 0.57 -13.53 36.86
C GLU A 604 1.11 -14.95 37.09
N ARG A 605 0.24 -15.91 37.42
CA ARG A 605 0.60 -17.33 37.56
C ARG A 605 1.20 -17.93 36.28
N THR A 606 0.67 -17.57 35.10
CA THR A 606 1.21 -17.99 33.81
C THR A 606 2.59 -17.39 33.59
N LEU A 607 2.74 -16.08 33.84
CA LEU A 607 3.99 -15.34 33.63
C LEU A 607 5.11 -15.85 34.53
N ARG A 608 4.82 -16.16 35.80
CA ARG A 608 5.80 -16.72 36.75
C ARG A 608 6.26 -18.13 36.39
N ARG A 609 5.53 -18.87 35.54
CA ARG A 609 5.88 -20.24 35.15
C ARG A 609 7.07 -20.30 34.18
N TYR A 610 7.29 -19.24 33.40
CA TYR A 610 8.32 -19.20 32.36
C TYR A 610 9.36 -18.15 32.71
N GLU A 611 10.64 -18.54 32.71
CA GLU A 611 11.76 -17.70 33.17
C GLU A 611 11.78 -16.31 32.52
N GLY A 612 11.66 -16.23 31.19
CA GLY A 612 11.70 -14.96 30.46
C GLY A 612 10.56 -13.99 30.83
N THR A 613 9.34 -14.51 31.00
CA THR A 613 8.18 -13.69 31.39
C THR A 613 8.13 -13.42 32.89
N ALA A 614 8.72 -14.29 33.72
CA ALA A 614 8.87 -14.07 35.15
C ALA A 614 9.81 -12.89 35.43
N TYR A 615 10.96 -12.86 34.75
CA TYR A 615 11.87 -11.73 34.82
C TYR A 615 11.23 -10.42 34.33
N ALA A 616 10.52 -10.47 33.19
CA ALA A 616 9.80 -9.29 32.68
C ALA A 616 8.70 -8.81 33.65
N LEU A 617 8.03 -9.72 34.34
CA LEU A 617 7.04 -9.39 35.38
C LEU A 617 7.70 -8.70 36.58
N GLU A 618 8.85 -9.16 37.06
CA GLU A 618 9.59 -8.51 38.15
C GLU A 618 10.06 -7.10 37.76
N GLU A 619 10.58 -6.92 36.55
CA GLU A 619 10.94 -5.59 36.04
C GLU A 619 9.72 -4.69 35.90
N TYR A 620 8.56 -5.24 35.48
CA TYR A 620 7.30 -4.52 35.42
C TYR A 620 6.87 -4.04 36.81
N GLU A 621 6.95 -4.92 37.82
CA GLU A 621 6.68 -4.58 39.22
C GLU A 621 7.60 -3.45 39.69
N ARG A 622 8.92 -3.54 39.44
CA ARG A 622 9.90 -2.48 39.77
C ARG A 622 9.62 -1.16 39.06
N VAL A 623 9.25 -1.20 37.78
CA VAL A 623 8.90 0.01 37.02
C VAL A 623 7.68 0.69 37.64
N LYS A 624 6.63 -0.06 37.95
CA LYS A 624 5.42 0.46 38.59
C LYS A 624 5.72 1.01 39.98
N GLU A 625 6.54 0.31 40.78
CA GLU A 625 7.00 0.79 42.08
C GLU A 625 7.81 2.10 41.97
N SER A 626 8.69 2.22 40.97
CA SER A 626 9.47 3.44 40.73
C SER A 626 8.59 4.66 40.39
N TRP A 627 7.42 4.42 39.79
CA TRP A 627 6.39 5.44 39.54
C TRP A 627 5.44 5.65 40.74
N SER A 628 5.65 4.90 41.82
CA SER A 628 4.76 4.82 42.98
C SER A 628 3.33 4.44 42.57
N GLU A 629 3.22 3.39 41.76
CA GLU A 629 1.99 2.82 41.21
C GLU A 629 1.86 1.35 41.63
N GLN A 630 0.64 0.86 41.78
CA GLN A 630 0.40 -0.55 42.15
C GLN A 630 0.44 -1.44 40.91
N PRO A 631 1.33 -2.44 40.82
CA PRO A 631 1.39 -3.33 39.66
C PRO A 631 0.15 -4.22 39.57
N ASN A 632 -0.52 -4.24 38.41
CA ASN A 632 -1.58 -5.20 38.10
C ASN A 632 -1.61 -5.49 36.60
N ILE A 633 -1.04 -6.64 36.19
CA ILE A 633 -0.79 -6.96 34.78
C ILE A 633 -2.08 -6.99 33.95
N TRP A 634 -3.15 -7.57 34.50
CA TRP A 634 -4.43 -7.68 33.80
C TRP A 634 -5.12 -6.33 33.66
N ARG A 635 -5.14 -5.54 34.75
CA ARG A 635 -5.69 -4.18 34.74
C ARG A 635 -4.97 -3.31 33.72
N ASP A 636 -3.64 -3.35 33.70
CA ASP A 636 -2.84 -2.51 32.81
C ASP A 636 -2.96 -2.98 31.35
N TYR A 637 -3.09 -4.28 31.08
CA TYR A 637 -3.44 -4.81 29.76
C TYR A 637 -4.81 -4.30 29.27
N VAL A 638 -5.87 -4.49 30.07
CA VAL A 638 -7.24 -4.10 29.69
C VAL A 638 -7.37 -2.58 29.51
N GLN A 639 -6.60 -1.79 30.27
CA GLN A 639 -6.57 -0.33 30.14
C GLN A 639 -5.66 0.17 29.01
N GLY A 640 -5.01 -0.71 28.24
CA GLY A 640 -4.10 -0.34 27.16
C GLY A 640 -2.82 0.35 27.67
N LYS A 641 -2.39 0.03 28.89
CA LYS A 641 -1.15 0.50 29.52
C LYS A 641 -0.02 -0.52 29.46
N LEU A 642 -0.34 -1.76 29.09
CA LEU A 642 0.64 -2.81 28.83
C LEU A 642 0.44 -3.34 27.42
N HIS A 643 1.50 -3.29 26.63
CA HIS A 643 1.57 -3.85 25.29
C HIS A 643 2.81 -4.70 25.11
N SER A 644 2.85 -5.53 24.07
CA SER A 644 4.07 -6.21 23.66
C SER A 644 4.40 -5.93 22.22
N ASN A 645 5.66 -5.59 21.94
CA ASN A 645 6.20 -5.41 20.60
C ASN A 645 7.28 -6.45 20.34
N VAL A 646 7.25 -7.09 19.17
CA VAL A 646 8.38 -7.91 18.71
C VAL A 646 9.30 -7.03 17.89
N PHE A 647 10.49 -6.76 18.41
CA PHE A 647 11.50 -6.00 17.68
C PHE A 647 12.20 -6.92 16.68
N CYS A 648 12.19 -6.55 15.40
CA CYS A 648 12.81 -7.32 14.33
C CYS A 648 14.07 -6.62 13.82
N VAL A 649 15.14 -7.39 13.58
CA VAL A 649 16.23 -6.95 12.73
C VAL A 649 15.82 -7.14 11.29
N VAL A 650 15.89 -6.06 10.52
CA VAL A 650 15.67 -6.06 9.08
C VAL A 650 17.00 -5.93 8.36
N HIS A 651 17.23 -6.80 7.39
CA HIS A 651 18.30 -6.68 6.41
C HIS A 651 17.66 -6.36 5.06
N PRO A 652 17.59 -5.06 4.71
CA PRO A 652 17.05 -4.65 3.43
C PRO A 652 18.07 -4.83 2.30
N PRO A 653 17.64 -4.76 1.04
CA PRO A 653 18.54 -4.60 -0.10
C PRO A 653 19.44 -3.36 0.06
N MET A 654 20.69 -3.46 -0.42
CA MET A 654 21.67 -2.36 -0.32
C MET A 654 21.41 -1.23 -1.32
N ASP A 655 20.95 -1.59 -2.53
CA ASP A 655 20.68 -0.66 -3.61
C ASP A 655 19.62 -1.24 -4.56
N GLY A 656 18.43 -0.65 -4.56
CA GLY A 656 17.32 -1.02 -5.42
C GLY A 656 16.63 -2.31 -5.00
N PHE A 657 16.13 -3.05 -5.99
CA PHE A 657 15.39 -4.29 -5.76
C PHE A 657 16.29 -5.48 -5.43
N GLY A 658 15.99 -6.19 -4.35
CA GLY A 658 16.78 -7.35 -3.93
C GLY A 658 16.14 -8.13 -2.80
N LYS A 659 16.93 -9.02 -2.18
CA LYS A 659 16.46 -9.87 -1.10
C LYS A 659 16.27 -9.08 0.19
N TYR A 660 15.11 -9.26 0.81
CA TYR A 660 14.72 -8.74 2.11
C TYR A 660 14.69 -9.86 3.13
N VAL A 661 15.22 -9.61 4.33
CA VAL A 661 15.21 -10.57 5.43
C VAL A 661 14.79 -9.90 6.72
N LYS A 662 13.80 -10.47 7.41
CA LYS A 662 13.32 -10.02 8.72
C LYS A 662 13.48 -11.15 9.73
N ILE A 663 14.14 -10.86 10.84
CA ILE A 663 14.43 -11.81 11.92
C ILE A 663 13.97 -11.21 13.25
N PRO A 664 13.19 -11.93 14.07
CA PRO A 664 12.81 -11.43 15.37
C PRO A 664 14.03 -11.39 16.29
N ASN A 665 14.30 -10.24 16.90
CA ASN A 665 15.41 -10.03 17.81
C ASN A 665 15.02 -10.32 19.26
N ARG A 666 13.93 -9.68 19.72
CA ARG A 666 13.46 -9.74 21.10
C ARG A 666 12.01 -9.30 21.19
N VAL A 667 11.37 -9.64 22.30
CA VAL A 667 10.07 -9.08 22.68
C VAL A 667 10.29 -8.01 23.75
N GLU A 668 9.61 -6.89 23.62
CA GLU A 668 9.58 -5.82 24.61
C GLU A 668 8.16 -5.63 25.11
N TRP A 669 7.96 -5.64 26.43
CA TRP A 669 6.75 -5.15 27.05
C TRP A 669 6.84 -3.65 27.22
N VAL A 670 5.89 -2.94 26.62
CA VAL A 670 5.77 -1.50 26.73
C VAL A 670 4.78 -1.20 27.83
N VAL A 671 5.28 -0.58 28.90
CA VAL A 671 4.53 -0.21 30.10
C VAL A 671 4.33 1.29 30.11
N ILE A 672 3.09 1.73 30.32
CA ILE A 672 2.69 3.13 30.37
C ILE A 672 2.26 3.47 31.79
N GLY A 673 2.84 4.52 32.36
CA GLY A 673 2.52 5.01 33.70
C GLY A 673 1.09 5.53 33.83
N GLU A 674 0.54 5.43 35.03
CA GLU A 674 -0.76 5.98 35.41
C GLU A 674 -0.72 7.50 35.54
N LYS A 675 0.37 8.04 36.10
CA LYS A 675 0.54 9.49 36.32
C LYS A 675 1.06 10.20 35.08
N LYS A 676 0.53 11.40 34.81
CA LYS A 676 1.01 12.29 33.75
C LYS A 676 2.03 13.29 34.30
N LYS A 677 3.04 13.62 33.49
CA LYS A 677 3.97 14.73 33.68
C LYS A 677 3.52 15.94 32.87
N MET A 678 3.90 17.13 33.31
CA MET A 678 3.57 18.39 32.67
C MET A 678 4.79 18.99 31.98
N MET A 679 4.61 19.48 30.76
CA MET A 679 5.60 20.26 30.01
C MET A 679 4.93 21.50 29.42
N ARG A 680 5.65 22.63 29.44
CA ARG A 680 5.17 23.89 28.86
C ARG A 680 5.78 24.11 27.48
N LYS A 681 4.95 24.34 26.47
CA LYS A 681 5.33 24.68 25.09
C LYS A 681 4.80 26.07 24.76
N GLY A 682 5.63 27.10 24.98
CA GLY A 682 5.20 28.50 24.85
C GLY A 682 4.05 28.85 25.80
N ASP A 683 2.90 29.22 25.23
CA ASP A 683 1.67 29.53 25.97
C ASP A 683 0.78 28.30 26.22
N GLU A 684 1.17 27.11 25.75
CA GLU A 684 0.41 25.87 25.92
C GLU A 684 1.01 24.92 26.96
N THR A 685 0.15 24.08 27.53
CA THR A 685 0.53 23.03 28.48
C THR A 685 0.26 21.65 27.88
N LEU A 686 1.27 20.79 27.87
CA LEU A 686 1.15 19.41 27.41
C LEU A 686 1.35 18.45 28.59
N PHE A 687 0.49 17.43 28.64
CA PHE A 687 0.61 16.34 29.60
C PHE A 687 0.96 15.06 28.88
N TYR A 688 1.99 14.37 29.36
CA TYR A 688 2.47 13.11 28.79
C TYR A 688 2.65 12.07 29.89
N ARG A 689 2.65 10.79 29.55
CA ARG A 689 2.88 9.70 30.51
C ARG A 689 4.31 9.22 30.43
N ASP A 690 4.84 8.76 31.56
CA ASP A 690 6.07 7.98 31.51
C ASP A 690 5.79 6.65 30.81
N LYS A 691 6.76 6.24 29.98
CA LYS A 691 6.71 5.00 29.23
C LYS A 691 8.04 4.29 29.40
N ARG A 692 8.01 2.97 29.58
CA ARG A 692 9.22 2.15 29.65
C ARG A 692 9.04 0.86 28.87
N SER A 693 10.08 0.49 28.15
CA SER A 693 10.18 -0.81 27.49
C SER A 693 10.96 -1.78 28.38
N ILE A 694 10.39 -2.97 28.59
CA ILE A 694 10.96 -4.07 29.37
C ILE A 694 11.24 -5.21 28.41
N VAL A 695 12.51 -5.57 28.26
CA VAL A 695 12.88 -6.70 27.40
C VAL A 695 12.45 -8.00 28.08
N VAL A 696 11.69 -8.82 27.36
CA VAL A 696 11.38 -10.19 27.80
C VAL A 696 12.58 -11.07 27.46
N ALA A 697 13.20 -11.67 28.48
CA ALA A 697 14.36 -12.53 28.34
C ALA A 697 13.98 -13.92 27.79
N ALA A 698 13.38 -13.97 26.61
CA ALA A 698 12.92 -15.19 25.96
C ALA A 698 13.55 -15.34 24.57
N PRO A 699 13.83 -16.58 24.12
CA PRO A 699 14.39 -16.82 22.79
C PRO A 699 13.37 -16.52 21.69
N THR A 700 13.86 -15.96 20.59
CA THR A 700 13.08 -15.72 19.38
C THR A 700 13.37 -16.75 18.28
N TYR A 701 12.36 -17.01 17.44
CA TYR A 701 12.37 -18.04 16.42
C TYR A 701 11.71 -17.59 15.12
N GLY A 702 12.09 -18.26 14.03
CA GLY A 702 11.59 -17.94 12.70
C GLY A 702 12.44 -16.87 12.01
N LYS A 703 12.12 -16.69 10.74
CA LYS A 703 12.70 -15.72 9.84
C LYS A 703 11.76 -15.58 8.66
N TYR A 704 11.49 -14.35 8.25
CA TYR A 704 10.74 -14.04 7.05
C TYR A 704 11.73 -13.54 6.00
N GLU A 705 11.58 -14.01 4.77
CA GLU A 705 12.37 -13.56 3.62
C GLU A 705 11.38 -13.09 2.56
N ASP A 706 11.74 -12.09 1.76
CA ASP A 706 10.99 -11.74 0.55
C ASP A 706 11.94 -10.99 -0.41
N TYR A 707 11.39 -10.34 -1.43
CA TYR A 707 12.10 -9.42 -2.31
C TYR A 707 11.39 -8.07 -2.32
N THR A 708 12.16 -7.00 -2.18
CA THR A 708 11.63 -5.63 -2.11
C THR A 708 12.71 -4.63 -2.51
N TYR A 709 12.43 -3.35 -2.34
CA TYR A 709 13.36 -2.25 -2.59
C TYR A 709 14.02 -1.77 -1.29
N GLY A 710 15.30 -1.46 -1.37
CA GLY A 710 16.05 -0.88 -0.27
C GLY A 710 17.24 -0.07 -0.73
N VAL A 711 17.68 0.82 0.13
CA VAL A 711 18.85 1.65 -0.09
C VAL A 711 19.56 1.86 1.24
N ILE A 712 20.87 1.66 1.23
CA ILE A 712 21.76 2.04 2.34
C ILE A 712 22.72 3.11 1.85
N ILE A 713 22.79 4.20 2.59
CA ILE A 713 23.59 5.38 2.26
C ILE A 713 24.50 5.70 3.44
N GLU A 714 25.80 5.77 3.19
CA GLU A 714 26.77 6.24 4.19
C GLU A 714 26.61 7.76 4.38
N VAL A 715 26.59 8.18 5.63
CA VAL A 715 26.49 9.60 6.02
C VAL A 715 27.77 10.08 6.70
N GLY A 716 27.90 11.39 6.90
CA GLY A 716 29.07 12.01 7.52
C GLY A 716 29.37 11.45 8.91
N LEU A 717 30.66 11.41 9.27
CA LEU A 717 31.10 10.92 10.58
C LEU A 717 30.65 11.85 11.72
N GLU A 718 30.47 13.13 11.41
CA GLU A 718 29.99 14.20 12.29
C GLU A 718 28.49 14.09 12.59
N GLU A 719 27.72 13.33 11.82
CA GLU A 719 26.27 13.33 11.92
C GLU A 719 25.77 12.65 13.19
N ASP A 720 24.85 13.28 13.90
CA ASP A 720 24.24 12.67 15.08
C ASP A 720 23.20 11.60 14.65
N PRO A 721 23.36 10.32 15.03
CA PRO A 721 22.45 9.27 14.55
C PRO A 721 21.05 9.34 15.16
N GLU A 722 20.89 9.92 16.35
CA GLU A 722 19.58 10.12 16.99
C GLU A 722 18.84 11.26 16.31
N LEU A 723 19.52 12.37 16.01
CA LEU A 723 18.94 13.49 15.26
C LEU A 723 18.65 13.14 13.79
N LEU A 724 19.51 12.34 13.15
CA LEU A 724 19.23 11.79 11.81
C LEU A 724 17.98 10.92 11.83
N ARG A 725 17.80 10.08 12.87
CA ARG A 725 16.61 9.24 13.00
C ARG A 725 15.35 10.09 13.17
N LEU A 726 15.42 11.17 13.97
CA LEU A 726 14.35 12.16 14.10
C LEU A 726 14.03 12.86 12.77
N GLY A 727 15.05 13.25 12.01
CA GLY A 727 14.88 13.84 10.67
C GLY A 727 14.24 12.88 9.67
N LEU A 728 14.60 11.60 9.70
CA LEU A 728 13.96 10.55 8.89
C LEU A 728 12.50 10.31 9.31
N ALA A 729 12.21 10.34 10.61
CA ALA A 729 10.84 10.26 11.12
C ALA A 729 9.97 11.42 10.58
N TYR A 730 10.52 12.63 10.63
CA TYR A 730 9.90 13.83 10.08
C TYR A 730 9.65 13.73 8.58
N LEU A 731 10.63 13.19 7.84
CA LEU A 731 10.49 12.93 6.41
C LEU A 731 9.33 11.97 6.11
N MET A 732 9.14 10.90 6.89
CA MET A 732 8.01 9.98 6.70
C MET A 732 6.66 10.65 6.96
N ILE A 733 6.59 11.58 7.92
CA ILE A 733 5.40 12.40 8.16
C ILE A 733 5.09 13.27 6.94
N ILE A 734 6.09 13.91 6.34
CA ILE A 734 5.92 14.70 5.11
C ILE A 734 5.40 13.81 3.96
N LEU A 735 5.98 12.62 3.77
CA LEU A 735 5.50 11.66 2.78
C LEU A 735 4.02 11.27 3.03
N ARG A 736 3.62 11.12 4.30
CA ARG A 736 2.23 10.83 4.67
C ARG A 736 1.27 12.00 4.46
N ARG A 737 1.70 13.21 4.81
CA ARG A 737 0.84 14.40 4.87
C ARG A 737 0.70 15.10 3.52
N VAL A 738 1.80 15.22 2.79
CA VAL A 738 1.85 15.91 1.49
C VAL A 738 1.57 14.92 0.35
N PHE A 739 2.25 13.77 0.35
CA PHE A 739 2.18 12.80 -0.75
C PHE A 739 1.10 11.73 -0.55
N GLY A 740 0.60 11.56 0.68
CA GLY A 740 -0.42 10.56 1.01
C GLY A 740 0.11 9.13 1.12
N ILE A 741 1.44 8.96 1.22
CA ILE A 741 2.10 7.65 1.31
C ILE A 741 1.92 7.11 2.75
N PRO A 742 1.40 5.88 2.94
CA PRO A 742 1.28 5.28 4.27
C PRO A 742 2.62 5.23 5.01
N LEU A 743 2.61 5.46 6.32
CA LEU A 743 3.81 5.54 7.18
C LEU A 743 4.63 4.24 7.14
N GLU A 744 3.96 3.12 6.95
CA GLU A 744 4.53 1.77 6.86
C GLU A 744 5.09 1.41 5.48
N THR A 745 4.89 2.26 4.46
CA THR A 745 5.31 1.94 3.08
C THR A 745 6.82 2.04 2.91
N ILE A 746 7.45 3.03 3.53
CA ILE A 746 8.90 3.21 3.55
C ILE A 746 9.33 3.27 5.01
N MET A 747 10.06 2.25 5.44
CA MET A 747 10.65 2.19 6.77
C MET A 747 12.11 2.61 6.73
N TYR A 748 12.58 3.21 7.81
CA TYR A 748 13.94 3.73 7.91
C TYR A 748 14.67 3.18 9.12
N ASN A 749 16.00 3.22 9.07
CA ASN A 749 16.87 2.92 10.21
C ASN A 749 18.17 3.72 10.09
N VAL A 750 18.82 3.97 11.22
CA VAL A 750 20.18 4.54 11.26
C VAL A 750 21.12 3.49 11.85
N ILE A 751 22.02 2.97 11.00
CA ILE A 751 22.93 1.88 11.34
C ILE A 751 24.29 2.47 11.73
N ARG A 752 24.86 2.01 12.85
CA ARG A 752 26.22 2.36 13.29
C ARG A 752 27.13 1.15 13.11
N LEU A 753 28.24 1.30 12.38
CA LEU A 753 29.27 0.27 12.20
C LEU A 753 30.64 0.87 12.49
N GLY A 754 31.08 0.74 13.75
CA GLY A 754 32.22 1.50 14.26
C GLY A 754 31.93 2.99 14.22
N GLU A 755 32.84 3.77 13.63
CA GLU A 755 32.68 5.22 13.43
C GLU A 755 31.75 5.57 12.26
N ARG A 756 31.51 4.62 11.34
CA ARG A 756 30.68 4.84 10.17
C ARG A 756 29.20 4.77 10.51
N LYS A 757 28.43 5.64 9.87
CA LYS A 757 26.99 5.77 10.05
C LYS A 757 26.32 5.61 8.70
N PHE A 758 25.16 4.97 8.70
CA PHE A 758 24.38 4.76 7.48
C PHE A 758 22.92 5.06 7.75
N ILE A 759 22.26 5.71 6.81
CA ILE A 759 20.81 5.73 6.73
C ILE A 759 20.38 4.58 5.82
N ALA A 760 19.41 3.80 6.27
CA ALA A 760 18.82 2.71 5.50
C ALA A 760 17.34 3.01 5.30
N LEU A 761 16.88 3.08 4.05
CA LEU A 761 15.46 3.12 3.70
C LEU A 761 15.10 1.80 3.03
N HIS A 762 13.91 1.28 3.32
CA HIS A 762 13.42 0.07 2.68
C HIS A 762 11.92 0.01 2.68
N GLU A 763 11.37 -0.77 1.76
CA GLU A 763 9.94 -0.99 1.67
C GLU A 763 9.62 -2.37 2.26
N PRO A 764 8.82 -2.48 3.33
CA PRO A 764 8.42 -3.78 3.88
C PRO A 764 7.66 -4.64 2.86
N GLU A 765 6.86 -4.00 2.01
CA GLU A 765 6.25 -4.59 0.83
C GLU A 765 6.81 -3.95 -0.44
N SER A 766 7.05 -4.77 -1.47
CA SER A 766 7.62 -4.29 -2.73
C SER A 766 6.66 -3.34 -3.45
N ALA A 767 6.87 -2.03 -3.32
CA ALA A 767 6.12 -0.97 -3.98
C ALA A 767 6.92 -0.31 -5.11
N GLY A 768 8.24 -0.29 -5.01
CA GLY A 768 9.16 0.40 -5.91
C GLY A 768 9.02 1.92 -5.85
N LEU A 769 8.63 2.48 -4.71
CA LEU A 769 8.54 3.92 -4.48
C LEU A 769 9.89 4.55 -4.18
N ILE A 770 10.82 3.88 -3.49
CA ILE A 770 12.16 4.41 -3.22
C ILE A 770 12.88 4.79 -4.52
N GLU A 771 12.72 3.98 -5.57
CA GLU A 771 13.26 4.26 -6.93
C GLU A 771 12.39 5.24 -7.73
N LYS A 772 11.08 5.35 -7.44
CA LYS A 772 10.12 6.16 -8.21
C LYS A 772 9.94 7.58 -7.68
N ILE A 773 10.12 7.81 -6.37
CA ILE A 773 9.91 9.11 -5.72
C ILE A 773 10.91 10.13 -6.29
N GLU A 774 10.38 11.28 -6.69
CA GLU A 774 11.20 12.45 -7.02
C GLU A 774 11.67 13.13 -5.73
N TRP A 775 12.80 12.68 -5.17
CA TRP A 775 13.32 13.19 -3.90
C TRP A 775 13.63 14.70 -3.93
N GLY A 776 13.88 15.26 -5.11
CA GLY A 776 13.98 16.71 -5.32
C GLY A 776 12.67 17.47 -5.06
N GLN A 777 11.51 16.88 -5.37
CA GLN A 777 10.20 17.47 -5.02
C GLN A 777 9.97 17.36 -3.52
N VAL A 778 10.27 16.21 -2.92
CA VAL A 778 10.15 16.00 -1.46
C VAL A 778 11.01 17.01 -0.70
N TYR A 779 12.21 17.32 -1.19
CA TYR A 779 13.07 18.38 -0.63
C TYR A 779 12.41 19.75 -0.64
N LYS A 780 11.79 20.16 -1.76
CA LYS A 780 11.10 21.47 -1.86
C LYS A 780 9.91 21.54 -0.90
N GLU A 781 9.11 20.48 -0.81
CA GLU A 781 7.97 20.42 0.10
C GLU A 781 8.42 20.44 1.57
N ALA A 782 9.51 19.73 1.91
CA ALA A 782 10.06 19.71 3.26
C ALA A 782 10.48 21.10 3.76
N GLN A 783 10.97 21.99 2.88
CA GLN A 783 11.39 23.35 3.23
C GLN A 783 10.23 24.29 3.59
N VAL A 784 9.02 24.01 3.08
CA VAL A 784 7.83 24.87 3.30
C VAL A 784 6.80 24.22 4.21
N TYR A 785 6.97 22.94 4.54
CA TYR A 785 6.07 22.19 5.39
C TYR A 785 6.04 22.79 6.81
N LYS A 786 4.82 22.99 7.34
CA LYS A 786 4.61 23.52 8.69
C LYS A 786 3.89 22.48 9.54
N PRO A 787 4.57 21.88 10.52
CA PRO A 787 3.97 20.84 11.33
C PRO A 787 2.86 21.36 12.23
N ASP A 788 1.84 20.53 12.46
CA ASP A 788 0.76 20.79 13.40
C ASP A 788 0.69 19.72 14.51
N GLU A 789 -0.35 19.76 15.35
CA GLU A 789 -0.51 18.85 16.49
C GLU A 789 -0.74 17.39 16.05
N ILE A 790 -1.23 17.17 14.82
CA ILE A 790 -1.38 15.82 14.24
C ILE A 790 -0.01 15.23 13.97
N ASP A 791 0.94 16.03 13.50
CA ASP A 791 2.29 15.55 13.18
C ASP A 791 3.03 15.06 14.44
N GLU A 792 2.77 15.64 15.60
CA GLU A 792 3.31 15.14 16.87
C GLU A 792 2.74 13.76 17.23
N ILE A 793 1.44 13.56 17.00
CA ILE A 793 0.77 12.28 17.21
C ILE A 793 1.28 11.23 16.22
N LEU A 794 1.48 11.62 14.96
CA LEU A 794 2.04 10.74 13.93
C LEU A 794 3.49 10.36 14.25
N LEU A 795 4.29 11.29 14.77
CA LEU A 795 5.67 11.00 15.22
C LEU A 795 5.68 9.98 16.36
N GLU A 796 4.80 10.17 17.36
CA GLU A 796 4.64 9.25 18.49
C GLU A 796 4.20 7.85 18.04
N ALA A 797 3.30 7.76 17.06
CA ALA A 797 2.84 6.50 16.50
C ALA A 797 3.88 5.82 15.58
N LEU A 798 4.67 6.61 14.85
CA LEU A 798 5.67 6.13 13.89
C LEU A 798 6.93 5.60 14.59
N ASP A 799 7.52 6.39 15.48
CA ASP A 799 8.82 6.10 16.08
C ASP A 799 8.97 6.72 17.46
N GLU A 800 8.66 5.91 18.46
CA GLU A 800 8.73 6.26 19.87
C GLU A 800 10.11 6.77 20.32
N TYR A 801 11.19 6.19 19.78
CA TYR A 801 12.55 6.63 20.12
C TYR A 801 12.78 8.06 19.61
N SER A 802 12.36 8.35 18.39
CA SER A 802 12.42 9.69 17.81
C SER A 802 11.51 10.66 18.57
N TYR A 803 10.33 10.23 19.03
CA TYR A 803 9.46 11.05 19.87
C TYR A 803 10.08 11.35 21.26
N SER A 804 10.76 10.38 21.87
CA SER A 804 11.52 10.60 23.11
C SER A 804 12.68 11.58 22.93
N ALA A 805 13.41 11.49 21.81
CA ALA A 805 14.44 12.48 21.45
C ALA A 805 13.81 13.86 21.26
N PHE A 806 12.69 13.92 20.54
CA PHE A 806 11.94 15.14 20.25
C PHE A 806 11.42 15.84 21.53
N THR A 807 10.89 15.09 22.49
CA THR A 807 10.47 15.62 23.81
C THR A 807 11.64 16.16 24.61
N SER A 808 12.80 15.48 24.58
CA SER A 808 14.03 15.93 25.23
C SER A 808 14.55 17.25 24.64
N LEU A 809 14.28 17.49 23.35
CA LEU A 809 14.54 18.73 22.61
C LEU A 809 13.41 19.76 22.70
N LYS A 810 12.52 19.64 23.71
CA LYS A 810 11.41 20.57 23.96
C LYS A 810 10.41 20.72 22.80
N LEU A 811 10.26 19.68 21.96
CA LEU A 811 9.34 19.64 20.82
C LEU A 811 9.60 20.71 19.74
N GLU A 812 10.87 21.05 19.50
CA GLU A 812 11.26 22.01 18.45
C GLU A 812 11.41 21.33 17.08
N TRP A 813 10.40 21.48 16.21
CA TRP A 813 10.38 20.90 14.86
C TRP A 813 11.53 21.37 13.96
N LYS A 814 12.13 22.53 14.24
CA LYS A 814 13.23 23.10 13.45
C LYS A 814 14.45 22.16 13.38
N ILE A 815 14.74 21.45 14.46
CA ILE A 815 15.85 20.48 14.48
C ILE A 815 15.51 19.28 13.59
N ALA A 816 14.28 18.77 13.69
CA ALA A 816 13.83 17.67 12.85
C ALA A 816 13.84 18.04 11.35
N GLU A 817 13.42 19.26 11.03
CA GLU A 817 13.49 19.84 9.68
C GLU A 817 14.92 19.90 9.14
N GLU A 818 15.87 20.44 9.91
CA GLU A 818 17.27 20.54 9.50
C GLU A 818 17.85 19.15 9.17
N TYR A 819 17.63 18.16 10.03
CA TYR A 819 18.14 16.80 9.83
C TYR A 819 17.39 16.04 8.73
N ALA A 820 16.12 16.34 8.47
CA ALA A 820 15.39 15.80 7.33
C ALA A 820 15.97 16.32 6.00
N LEU A 821 16.28 17.62 5.93
CA LEU A 821 16.92 18.21 4.75
C LEU A 821 18.32 17.62 4.52
N LYS A 822 19.12 17.42 5.58
CA LYS A 822 20.41 16.71 5.49
C LYS A 822 20.25 15.29 4.96
N ALA A 823 19.31 14.52 5.51
CA ALA A 823 19.03 13.16 5.05
C ALA A 823 18.63 13.14 3.56
N LEU A 824 17.78 14.08 3.13
CA LEU A 824 17.41 14.24 1.73
C LEU A 824 18.59 14.63 0.84
N ASP A 825 19.52 15.46 1.31
CA ASP A 825 20.74 15.77 0.57
C ASP A 825 21.60 14.52 0.35
N TYR A 826 21.74 13.64 1.34
CA TYR A 826 22.41 12.35 1.15
C TYR A 826 21.67 11.44 0.16
N ILE A 827 20.34 11.38 0.21
CA ILE A 827 19.53 10.61 -0.74
C ILE A 827 19.71 11.14 -2.16
N ARG A 828 19.63 12.46 -2.35
CA ARG A 828 19.77 13.12 -3.66
C ARG A 828 21.19 13.08 -4.23
N ARG A 829 22.24 13.09 -3.39
CA ARG A 829 23.62 12.90 -3.86
C ARG A 829 23.82 11.58 -4.59
N ARG A 830 23.02 10.56 -4.26
CA ARG A 830 23.00 9.26 -4.95
C ARG A 830 22.41 9.32 -6.37
N GLU A 831 21.59 10.33 -6.63
CA GLU A 831 21.09 10.68 -7.96
C GLU A 831 22.14 11.44 -8.79
N LYS A 832 23.37 11.60 -8.28
CA LYS A 832 24.46 12.27 -8.98
C LYS A 832 25.66 11.35 -9.05
N ILE A 833 26.42 11.46 -10.14
CA ILE A 833 27.69 10.80 -10.33
C ILE A 833 28.79 11.85 -10.34
N ILE A 834 29.88 11.56 -9.63
CA ILE A 834 31.09 12.35 -9.74
C ILE A 834 31.86 11.79 -10.91
N ILE A 835 32.00 12.61 -11.95
CA ILE A 835 32.79 12.29 -13.13
C ILE A 835 34.09 13.07 -13.04
N GLU A 836 35.22 12.36 -13.06
CA GLU A 836 36.50 12.99 -13.31
C GLU A 836 36.61 13.27 -14.82
N PHE A 837 36.61 14.56 -15.19
CA PHE A 837 36.74 14.98 -16.56
C PHE A 837 37.87 16.00 -16.69
N ARG A 838 39.01 15.55 -17.26
CA ARG A 838 40.24 16.35 -17.43
C ARG A 838 40.67 17.05 -16.13
N ASP A 839 40.92 16.25 -15.09
CA ASP A 839 41.40 16.68 -13.76
C ASP A 839 40.43 17.55 -12.95
N LYS A 840 39.16 17.64 -13.37
CA LYS A 840 38.07 18.25 -12.61
C LYS A 840 37.03 17.21 -12.21
N LEU A 841 36.67 17.19 -10.93
CA LEU A 841 35.53 16.43 -10.44
C LEU A 841 34.26 17.22 -10.70
N LEU A 842 33.43 16.73 -11.62
CA LEU A 842 32.15 17.33 -11.95
C LEU A 842 31.03 16.48 -11.33
N GLU A 843 30.15 17.13 -10.58
CA GLU A 843 28.95 16.49 -10.04
C GLU A 843 27.82 16.67 -11.07
N VAL A 844 27.54 15.61 -11.84
CA VAL A 844 26.45 15.61 -12.83
C VAL A 844 25.33 14.68 -12.38
N PRO A 845 24.08 14.90 -12.79
CA PRO A 845 23.00 13.95 -12.54
C PRO A 845 23.37 12.55 -13.05
N ARG A 846 23.05 11.52 -12.27
CA ARG A 846 23.12 10.12 -12.69
C ARG A 846 22.15 9.95 -13.87
N PRO A 847 22.55 9.27 -14.95
CA PRO A 847 21.63 8.96 -16.04
C PRO A 847 20.35 8.31 -15.51
N SER A 848 19.20 8.86 -15.92
CA SER A 848 17.87 8.36 -15.58
C SER A 848 16.84 8.86 -16.59
N ARG A 849 15.75 8.10 -16.75
CA ARG A 849 14.60 8.49 -17.57
C ARG A 849 13.85 9.70 -17.02
N SER A 850 13.96 9.98 -15.72
CA SER A 850 13.34 11.16 -15.09
C SER A 850 13.86 12.47 -15.67
N LEU A 851 15.09 12.47 -16.20
CA LEU A 851 15.68 13.64 -16.84
C LEU A 851 15.05 13.95 -18.21
N LYS A 852 14.22 13.05 -18.77
CA LYS A 852 13.57 13.19 -20.08
C LYS A 852 14.58 13.50 -21.20
N ILE A 853 15.69 12.77 -21.19
CA ILE A 853 16.77 12.85 -22.20
C ILE A 853 16.99 11.45 -22.76
N ALA A 854 17.17 11.31 -24.06
CA ALA A 854 17.61 10.07 -24.69
C ALA A 854 18.67 10.35 -25.74
N SER A 855 19.75 9.57 -25.77
CA SER A 855 20.87 9.74 -26.70
C SER A 855 20.79 8.71 -27.82
N ILE A 856 20.75 9.16 -29.07
CA ILE A 856 20.78 8.31 -30.27
C ILE A 856 22.11 8.42 -31.01
N GLN A 857 22.67 7.27 -31.38
CA GLN A 857 23.86 7.17 -32.24
C GLN A 857 23.60 6.16 -33.35
N GLY A 858 24.31 6.36 -34.46
CA GLY A 858 24.25 5.49 -35.62
C GLY A 858 25.64 5.24 -36.18
N LEU A 859 25.80 4.09 -36.84
CA LEU A 859 27.01 3.73 -37.58
C LEU A 859 26.60 3.00 -38.85
N TYR A 860 27.18 3.37 -39.98
CA TYR A 860 27.04 2.63 -41.24
C TYR A 860 28.39 2.15 -41.74
N LEU A 861 28.53 0.84 -41.93
CA LEU A 861 29.71 0.18 -42.45
C LEU A 861 29.45 -0.25 -43.89
N GLN A 862 29.98 0.51 -44.85
CA GLN A 862 29.93 0.13 -46.25
C GLN A 862 30.87 -1.05 -46.51
N LEU A 863 30.32 -2.18 -46.91
CA LEU A 863 31.08 -3.42 -47.12
C LEU A 863 31.27 -3.76 -48.60
N ARG A 864 30.44 -3.20 -49.48
CA ARG A 864 30.60 -3.25 -50.93
C ARG A 864 30.67 -1.85 -51.54
N GLU A 865 31.64 -1.65 -52.42
CA GLU A 865 31.85 -0.39 -53.14
C GLU A 865 30.77 -0.17 -54.21
N ASP A 866 30.24 -1.26 -54.76
CA ASP A 866 29.13 -1.27 -55.68
C ASP A 866 27.79 -1.27 -54.90
N PHE A 867 26.96 -0.25 -55.17
CA PHE A 867 25.56 -0.15 -54.74
C PHE A 867 25.27 0.24 -53.28
N ASN A 868 26.18 0.87 -52.53
CA ASN A 868 25.90 1.35 -51.16
C ASN A 868 25.31 0.24 -50.28
N SER A 869 25.96 -0.93 -50.29
CA SER A 869 25.54 -2.10 -49.54
C SER A 869 26.46 -2.32 -48.34
N GLY A 870 25.87 -2.56 -47.18
CA GLY A 870 26.58 -2.51 -45.91
C GLY A 870 25.73 -2.90 -44.71
N ILE A 871 26.29 -2.72 -43.52
CA ILE A 871 25.63 -2.98 -42.25
C ILE A 871 25.41 -1.65 -41.55
N TYR A 872 24.20 -1.43 -41.06
CA TYR A 872 23.88 -0.30 -40.18
C TYR A 872 23.71 -0.79 -38.75
N VAL A 873 24.05 0.08 -37.81
CA VAL A 873 23.89 -0.13 -36.37
C VAL A 873 23.27 1.15 -35.81
N LEU A 874 22.25 0.99 -34.96
CA LEU A 874 21.60 2.09 -34.26
C LEU A 874 21.52 1.76 -32.78
N SER A 875 21.73 2.75 -31.92
CA SER A 875 21.58 2.62 -30.47
C SER A 875 20.94 3.86 -29.89
N VAL A 876 19.97 3.68 -28.99
CA VAL A 876 19.30 4.72 -28.23
C VAL A 876 19.44 4.41 -26.74
N PHE A 877 20.00 5.34 -25.98
CA PHE A 877 20.14 5.26 -24.53
C PHE A 877 19.19 6.26 -23.85
N ASP A 878 18.23 5.79 -23.06
CA ASP A 878 17.21 6.66 -22.41
C ASP A 878 17.59 7.14 -21.00
N GLY A 879 18.82 6.84 -20.57
CA GLY A 879 19.32 7.11 -19.22
C GLY A 879 19.35 5.87 -18.33
N GLU A 880 18.58 4.82 -18.64
CA GLU A 880 18.55 3.57 -17.88
C GLU A 880 18.84 2.36 -18.76
N GLU A 881 18.25 2.31 -19.95
CA GLU A 881 18.31 1.18 -20.87
C GLU A 881 18.85 1.60 -22.25
N ASN A 882 19.52 0.66 -22.92
CA ASN A 882 19.94 0.78 -24.32
C ASN A 882 19.00 -0.04 -25.21
N PHE A 883 18.46 0.61 -26.25
CA PHE A 883 17.75 -0.04 -27.36
C PHE A 883 18.68 -0.01 -28.56
N SER A 884 19.14 -1.18 -29.02
CA SER A 884 20.13 -1.26 -30.09
C SER A 884 19.68 -2.28 -31.14
N CYS A 885 19.92 -1.97 -32.43
CA CYS A 885 19.69 -2.91 -33.52
C CYS A 885 20.83 -2.89 -34.53
N THR A 886 21.01 -4.03 -35.22
CA THR A 886 21.86 -4.15 -36.40
C THR A 886 21.01 -4.60 -37.59
N GLY A 887 21.26 -4.05 -38.76
CA GLY A 887 20.61 -4.51 -39.98
C GLY A 887 21.49 -4.35 -41.21
N ILE A 888 21.01 -4.91 -42.31
CA ILE A 888 21.68 -4.89 -43.60
C ILE A 888 20.97 -3.90 -44.52
N THR A 889 21.75 -3.14 -45.26
CA THR A 889 21.28 -2.35 -46.40
C THR A 889 21.87 -2.97 -47.66
N GLU A 890 21.02 -3.37 -48.61
CA GLU A 890 21.42 -3.79 -49.95
C GLU A 890 20.86 -2.83 -50.99
N ILE A 891 21.71 -2.28 -51.87
CA ILE A 891 21.27 -1.36 -52.93
C ILE A 891 20.45 -0.19 -52.37
N SER A 892 20.95 0.41 -51.26
CA SER A 892 20.26 1.48 -50.52
C SER A 892 18.85 1.13 -50.00
N LYS A 893 18.50 -0.16 -49.92
CA LYS A 893 17.27 -0.64 -49.28
C LYS A 893 17.62 -1.31 -47.94
N PRO A 894 17.30 -0.69 -46.79
CA PRO A 894 17.50 -1.30 -45.50
C PRO A 894 16.47 -2.43 -45.27
N ASP A 895 16.86 -3.42 -44.48
CA ASP A 895 15.92 -4.38 -43.88
C ASP A 895 14.97 -3.68 -42.88
N HIS A 896 14.11 -4.45 -42.21
CA HIS A 896 13.10 -3.91 -41.29
C HIS A 896 13.58 -3.79 -39.83
N ASN A 897 14.83 -4.09 -39.50
CA ASN A 897 15.29 -4.14 -38.11
C ASN A 897 15.28 -2.76 -37.44
N TYR A 898 15.53 -1.69 -38.18
CA TYR A 898 15.50 -0.31 -37.66
C TYR A 898 14.12 0.15 -37.19
N LEU A 899 13.03 -0.52 -37.59
CA LEU A 899 11.67 -0.15 -37.17
C LEU A 899 11.52 -0.18 -35.66
N GLN A 900 12.22 -1.10 -34.98
CA GLN A 900 12.23 -1.16 -33.51
C GLN A 900 12.82 0.11 -32.88
N ILE A 901 13.89 0.65 -33.48
CA ILE A 901 14.49 1.92 -33.03
C ILE A 901 13.57 3.10 -33.38
N GLN A 902 12.95 3.08 -34.55
CA GLN A 902 12.01 4.12 -34.94
C GLN A 902 10.81 4.20 -33.99
N GLU A 903 10.25 3.06 -33.60
CA GLU A 903 9.19 2.97 -32.60
C GLU A 903 9.65 3.44 -31.22
N ALA A 904 10.87 3.04 -30.80
CA ALA A 904 11.43 3.49 -29.53
C ALA A 904 11.61 5.01 -29.49
N VAL A 905 12.18 5.60 -30.55
CA VAL A 905 12.34 7.05 -30.66
C VAL A 905 10.99 7.77 -30.68
N SER A 906 10.01 7.26 -31.44
CA SER A 906 8.64 7.82 -31.46
C SER A 906 8.03 7.83 -30.06
N ARG A 907 8.09 6.71 -29.34
CA ARG A 907 7.58 6.59 -27.97
C ARG A 907 8.26 7.58 -27.03
N LEU A 908 9.58 7.73 -27.12
CA LEU A 908 10.33 8.68 -26.28
C LEU A 908 9.89 10.13 -26.57
N ILE A 909 9.68 10.48 -27.84
CA ILE A 909 9.15 11.80 -28.23
C ILE A 909 7.75 12.01 -27.63
N ASP A 910 6.87 11.02 -27.72
CA ASP A 910 5.51 11.08 -27.16
C ASP A 910 5.53 11.20 -25.62
N GLU A 911 6.51 10.56 -24.97
CA GLU A 911 6.78 10.68 -23.53
C GLU A 911 7.45 12.02 -23.12
N GLY A 912 7.72 12.92 -24.07
CA GLY A 912 8.30 14.25 -23.84
C GLY A 912 9.82 14.26 -23.66
N PHE A 913 10.54 13.25 -24.17
CA PHE A 913 12.00 13.22 -24.12
C PHE A 913 12.64 14.17 -25.14
N LYS A 914 13.76 14.78 -24.75
CA LYS A 914 14.69 15.42 -25.68
C LYS A 914 15.64 14.37 -26.26
N ILE A 915 15.80 14.38 -27.58
CA ILE A 915 16.70 13.51 -28.29
C ILE A 915 18.05 14.20 -28.42
N VAL A 916 19.08 13.58 -27.87
CA VAL A 916 20.47 14.02 -27.92
C VAL A 916 21.19 13.14 -28.94
N THR A 917 22.05 13.72 -29.74
CA THR A 917 23.06 12.97 -30.50
C THR A 917 24.38 13.70 -30.39
N TYR A 918 25.49 12.98 -30.60
CA TYR A 918 26.79 13.64 -30.44
C TYR A 918 27.04 14.63 -31.55
N ASN A 919 26.64 14.30 -32.78
CA ASN A 919 26.80 15.18 -33.94
C ASN A 919 25.66 14.95 -34.92
N ILE A 920 24.77 15.94 -35.04
CA ILE A 920 23.55 15.81 -35.85
C ILE A 920 23.87 15.53 -37.33
N LYS A 921 24.88 16.21 -37.88
CA LYS A 921 25.27 16.05 -39.29
C LYS A 921 25.75 14.63 -39.57
N VAL A 922 26.61 14.10 -38.71
CA VAL A 922 27.15 12.74 -38.84
C VAL A 922 26.04 11.70 -38.73
N LEU A 923 25.10 11.88 -37.80
CA LEU A 923 23.94 10.99 -37.70
C LEU A 923 23.12 11.00 -39.00
N TYR A 924 22.85 12.18 -39.58
CA TYR A 924 22.12 12.29 -40.85
C TYR A 924 22.85 11.63 -42.01
N ASP A 925 24.17 11.78 -42.09
CA ASP A 925 24.99 11.14 -43.12
C ASP A 925 24.89 9.60 -43.01
N TYR A 926 24.97 9.05 -41.79
CA TYR A 926 24.80 7.62 -41.56
C TYR A 926 23.41 7.12 -41.92
N LEU A 927 22.36 7.84 -41.54
CA LEU A 927 20.98 7.47 -41.88
C LEU A 927 20.74 7.53 -43.39
N ASP A 928 21.32 8.50 -44.10
CA ASP A 928 21.26 8.58 -45.56
C ASP A 928 22.00 7.41 -46.22
N SER A 929 23.24 7.14 -45.81
CA SER A 929 24.04 6.03 -46.32
C SER A 929 23.38 4.66 -46.10
N ALA A 930 22.69 4.50 -44.97
CA ALA A 930 21.93 3.28 -44.66
C ALA A 930 20.56 3.20 -45.37
N GLY A 931 20.09 4.28 -46.01
CA GLY A 931 18.77 4.34 -46.65
C GLY A 931 17.58 4.53 -45.67
N LEU A 932 17.84 4.95 -44.44
CA LEU A 932 16.89 5.06 -43.33
C LEU A 932 16.11 6.38 -43.34
N LYS A 933 15.44 6.68 -44.46
CA LYS A 933 14.79 7.98 -44.71
C LYS A 933 13.67 8.31 -43.72
N SER A 934 12.89 7.32 -43.29
CA SER A 934 11.78 7.52 -42.36
C SER A 934 12.27 7.96 -40.98
N LEU A 935 13.26 7.25 -40.43
CA LEU A 935 13.87 7.59 -39.14
C LEU A 935 14.54 8.96 -39.19
N LYS A 936 15.26 9.29 -40.28
CA LYS A 936 15.83 10.62 -40.48
C LYS A 936 14.74 11.71 -40.47
N THR A 937 13.61 11.46 -41.15
CA THR A 937 12.50 12.43 -41.21
C THR A 937 11.88 12.64 -39.82
N LEU A 938 11.70 11.57 -39.05
CA LEU A 938 11.22 11.63 -37.66
C LEU A 938 12.14 12.51 -36.80
N ILE A 939 13.46 12.23 -36.82
CA ILE A 939 14.45 12.97 -36.02
C ILE A 939 14.53 14.43 -36.47
N ARG A 940 14.47 14.70 -37.77
CA ARG A 940 14.51 16.07 -38.31
C ARG A 940 13.29 16.89 -37.93
N GLY A 941 12.13 16.28 -37.72
CA GLY A 941 10.94 16.97 -37.22
C GLY A 941 11.18 17.69 -35.88
N LEU A 942 12.08 17.15 -35.05
CA LEU A 942 12.42 17.68 -33.72
C LEU A 942 13.29 18.94 -33.75
N GLU A 943 13.91 19.28 -34.89
CA GLU A 943 14.67 20.53 -35.04
C GLU A 943 13.78 21.76 -34.80
N SER A 944 12.49 21.65 -35.14
CA SER A 944 11.52 22.75 -35.02
C SER A 944 11.08 23.03 -33.57
N THR A 945 11.30 22.09 -32.65
CA THR A 945 10.80 22.14 -31.27
C THR A 945 11.91 22.26 -30.22
N ASP A 946 13.16 22.50 -30.65
CA ASP A 946 14.36 22.50 -29.78
C ASP A 946 14.49 21.19 -28.95
N SER A 947 13.94 20.10 -29.48
CA SER A 947 13.93 18.77 -28.86
C SER A 947 15.02 17.85 -29.44
N LEU A 948 15.75 18.29 -30.47
CA LEU A 948 16.94 17.64 -30.98
C LEU A 948 18.18 18.43 -30.55
N ILE A 949 19.11 17.77 -29.88
CA ILE A 949 20.27 18.41 -29.25
C ILE A 949 21.56 17.81 -29.81
N ASP A 950 22.47 18.69 -30.22
CA ASP A 950 23.86 18.34 -30.54
C ASP A 950 24.73 18.45 -29.27
N SER A 951 25.08 17.30 -28.66
CA SER A 951 25.85 17.32 -27.42
C SER A 951 27.31 17.70 -27.62
N ARG A 952 27.89 17.52 -28.82
CA ARG A 952 29.22 18.03 -29.14
C ARG A 952 29.23 19.55 -29.12
N GLU A 953 28.21 20.21 -29.66
CA GLU A 953 28.15 21.67 -29.65
C GLU A 953 28.08 22.23 -28.22
N ILE A 954 27.23 21.66 -27.37
CA ILE A 954 27.08 22.07 -25.97
C ILE A 954 28.39 21.86 -25.20
N LEU A 955 28.99 20.68 -25.32
CA LEU A 955 30.25 20.35 -24.67
C LEU A 955 31.42 21.19 -25.21
N SER A 956 31.48 21.44 -26.51
CA SER A 956 32.54 22.26 -27.12
C SER A 956 32.43 23.72 -26.68
N ARG A 957 31.21 24.26 -26.57
CA ARG A 957 30.95 25.60 -26.02
C ARG A 957 31.35 25.68 -24.55
N SER A 958 31.08 24.63 -23.76
CA SER A 958 31.45 24.60 -22.34
C SER A 958 32.97 24.52 -22.15
N LEU A 959 33.68 23.77 -23.01
CA LEU A 959 35.13 23.58 -22.93
C LEU A 959 35.95 24.69 -23.62
N GLY A 960 35.37 25.38 -24.61
CA GLY A 960 36.06 26.40 -25.41
C GLY A 960 36.85 25.84 -26.61
N TYR A 961 36.75 24.53 -26.89
CA TYR A 961 37.35 23.87 -28.05
C TYR A 961 36.57 22.57 -28.36
N PRO A 962 36.62 22.06 -29.60
CA PRO A 962 35.96 20.81 -29.95
C PRO A 962 36.67 19.60 -29.34
N ILE A 963 35.90 18.64 -28.85
CA ILE A 963 36.36 17.31 -28.42
C ILE A 963 35.69 16.24 -29.30
N GLU A 964 36.34 15.08 -29.46
CA GLU A 964 35.78 13.93 -30.18
C GLU A 964 35.16 12.92 -29.21
N LEU A 965 34.14 12.18 -29.66
CA LEU A 965 33.36 11.25 -28.81
C LEU A 965 34.24 10.15 -28.21
N GLU A 966 35.23 9.68 -28.97
CA GLU A 966 36.15 8.64 -28.52
C GLU A 966 37.03 9.10 -27.36
N ASP A 967 37.43 10.37 -27.35
CA ASP A 967 38.17 10.94 -26.22
C ASP A 967 37.27 11.09 -24.99
N VAL A 968 36.00 11.44 -25.19
CA VAL A 968 35.01 11.45 -24.10
C VAL A 968 34.85 10.04 -23.51
N LYS A 969 34.70 9.01 -24.33
CA LYS A 969 34.60 7.62 -23.86
C LYS A 969 35.80 7.17 -23.05
N LYS A 970 37.01 7.53 -23.48
CA LYS A 970 38.25 7.23 -22.75
C LYS A 970 38.28 7.90 -21.39
N VAL A 971 37.92 9.19 -21.32
CA VAL A 971 37.85 9.94 -20.06
C VAL A 971 36.81 9.35 -19.12
N LEU A 972 35.68 8.89 -19.65
CA LEU A 972 34.58 8.31 -18.87
C LEU A 972 34.76 6.81 -18.52
N GLY A 973 35.85 6.17 -18.97
CA GLY A 973 36.08 4.75 -18.74
C GLY A 973 35.07 3.82 -19.42
N LEU A 974 34.43 4.25 -20.51
CA LEU A 974 33.38 3.51 -21.23
C LEU A 974 33.93 2.53 -22.28
N SER A 975 35.08 1.90 -22.04
CA SER A 975 35.81 1.12 -23.05
C SER A 975 35.53 -0.38 -23.01
N SER A 976 35.01 -0.95 -24.11
CA SER A 976 35.02 -2.41 -24.31
C SER A 976 35.36 -2.89 -25.73
N THR A 977 35.28 -2.06 -26.77
CA THR A 977 35.79 -2.36 -28.13
C THR A 977 36.18 -1.06 -28.84
N SER A 978 37.34 -1.02 -29.50
CA SER A 978 37.78 0.17 -30.27
C SER A 978 37.36 0.11 -31.74
N LEU A 979 37.14 1.27 -32.37
CA LEU A 979 36.86 1.36 -33.82
C LEU A 979 37.98 0.70 -34.64
N GLY A 980 39.23 0.80 -34.17
CA GLY A 980 40.40 0.19 -34.81
C GLY A 980 40.36 -1.35 -34.80
N GLU A 981 39.86 -1.97 -33.73
CA GLU A 981 39.67 -3.43 -33.68
C GLU A 981 38.55 -3.88 -34.62
N ILE A 982 37.44 -3.12 -34.67
CA ILE A 982 36.34 -3.38 -35.61
C ILE A 982 36.85 -3.30 -37.05
N MET A 983 37.58 -2.23 -37.40
CA MET A 983 38.16 -2.07 -38.73
C MET A 983 39.14 -3.19 -39.10
N ARG A 984 40.04 -3.56 -38.17
CA ARG A 984 41.00 -4.65 -38.41
C ARG A 984 40.31 -5.98 -38.66
N ILE A 985 39.29 -6.31 -37.87
CA ILE A 985 38.50 -7.54 -38.04
C ILE A 985 37.80 -7.54 -39.40
N ILE A 986 37.26 -6.39 -39.82
CA ILE A 986 36.60 -6.24 -41.14
C ILE A 986 37.62 -6.41 -42.28
N GLU A 987 38.80 -5.82 -42.18
CA GLU A 987 39.87 -5.97 -43.18
C GLU A 987 40.39 -7.41 -43.28
N ASP A 988 40.60 -8.07 -42.16
CA ASP A 988 41.01 -9.48 -42.11
C ASP A 988 39.92 -10.37 -42.72
N SER A 989 38.64 -10.10 -42.42
CA SER A 989 37.49 -10.82 -42.99
C SER A 989 37.34 -10.58 -44.50
N ARG A 990 37.61 -9.35 -44.98
CA ARG A 990 37.62 -9.00 -46.41
C ARG A 990 38.65 -9.79 -47.21
N ARG A 991 39.77 -10.18 -46.59
CA ARG A 991 40.82 -10.97 -47.25
C ARG A 991 40.48 -12.46 -47.35
N MET A 992 39.62 -12.96 -46.46
CA MET A 992 39.33 -14.41 -46.32
C MET A 992 38.04 -14.86 -47.01
N ILE A 993 37.09 -13.95 -47.28
CA ILE A 993 35.73 -14.30 -47.72
C ILE A 993 35.40 -13.59 -49.06
N PRO A 994 34.74 -14.26 -50.02
CA PRO A 994 34.22 -13.61 -51.22
C PRO A 994 33.32 -12.40 -50.88
N LYS A 995 33.41 -11.30 -51.66
CA LYS A 995 32.63 -10.06 -51.42
C LYS A 995 31.12 -10.27 -51.22
N LEU A 996 30.56 -11.37 -51.76
CA LEU A 996 29.15 -11.69 -51.64
C LEU A 996 28.74 -12.13 -50.22
N ASP A 997 29.57 -12.91 -49.53
CA ASP A 997 29.23 -13.50 -48.21
C ASP A 997 29.73 -12.66 -47.02
N LEU A 998 30.48 -11.58 -47.25
CA LEU A 998 31.07 -10.76 -46.19
C LEU A 998 30.03 -10.03 -45.32
N ILE A 999 28.97 -9.50 -45.95
CA ILE A 999 27.88 -8.80 -45.24
C ILE A 999 27.19 -9.77 -44.29
N GLU A 1000 26.81 -10.94 -44.79
CA GLU A 1000 26.14 -11.97 -43.99
C GLU A 1000 27.05 -12.53 -42.89
N TYR A 1001 28.35 -12.69 -43.18
CA TYR A 1001 29.34 -13.12 -42.20
C TYR A 1001 29.48 -12.14 -41.03
N ILE A 1002 29.69 -10.84 -41.31
CA ILE A 1002 29.85 -9.81 -40.26
C ILE A 1002 28.53 -9.66 -39.48
N SER A 1003 27.39 -9.64 -40.17
CA SER A 1003 26.06 -9.56 -39.57
C SER A 1003 25.68 -10.78 -38.71
N ARG A 1004 26.36 -11.92 -38.85
CA ARG A 1004 26.13 -13.10 -37.99
C ARG A 1004 27.16 -13.24 -36.88
N THR A 1005 28.41 -12.88 -37.14
CA THR A 1005 29.54 -13.19 -36.23
C THR A 1005 30.00 -12.01 -35.37
N ARG A 1006 29.66 -10.77 -35.76
CA ARG A 1006 30.19 -9.55 -35.13
C ARG A 1006 29.15 -8.54 -34.67
N SER A 1007 27.87 -8.84 -34.84
CA SER A 1007 26.75 -7.95 -34.47
C SER A 1007 26.77 -7.54 -33.00
N SER A 1008 27.08 -8.47 -32.09
CA SER A 1008 27.18 -8.17 -30.66
C SER A 1008 28.28 -7.15 -30.35
N GLN A 1009 29.45 -7.23 -31.02
CA GLN A 1009 30.56 -6.30 -30.81
C GLN A 1009 30.25 -4.91 -31.38
N LEU A 1010 29.55 -4.86 -32.52
CA LEU A 1010 29.09 -3.61 -33.12
C LEU A 1010 28.02 -2.90 -32.27
N ILE A 1011 27.09 -3.67 -31.70
CA ILE A 1011 26.09 -3.16 -30.76
C ILE A 1011 26.78 -2.61 -29.52
N GLU A 1012 27.67 -3.39 -28.91
CA GLU A 1012 28.39 -2.98 -27.69
C GLU A 1012 29.18 -1.68 -27.89
N PHE A 1013 29.85 -1.53 -29.04
CA PHE A 1013 30.53 -0.30 -29.42
C PHE A 1013 29.57 0.90 -29.45
N LEU A 1014 28.46 0.78 -30.17
CA LEU A 1014 27.52 1.88 -30.35
C LEU A 1014 26.72 2.20 -29.08
N GLU A 1015 26.53 1.21 -28.21
CA GLU A 1015 25.99 1.38 -26.86
C GLU A 1015 26.91 2.19 -25.94
N GLY A 1016 28.22 2.06 -26.11
CA GLY A 1016 29.20 2.94 -25.49
C GLY A 1016 29.10 4.37 -26.01
N ASP A 1017 28.93 4.53 -27.33
CA ASP A 1017 28.77 5.84 -27.97
C ASP A 1017 27.48 6.55 -27.53
N SER A 1018 26.35 5.83 -27.42
CA SER A 1018 25.08 6.41 -26.99
C SER A 1018 25.14 6.88 -25.53
N LYS A 1019 25.73 6.09 -24.63
CA LYS A 1019 26.01 6.50 -23.24
C LYS A 1019 26.95 7.70 -23.16
N ALA A 1020 28.03 7.71 -23.95
CA ALA A 1020 28.97 8.83 -23.97
C ALA A 1020 28.32 10.11 -24.53
N GLY A 1021 27.45 10.00 -25.55
CA GLY A 1021 26.69 11.11 -26.09
C GLY A 1021 25.72 11.72 -25.08
N TYR A 1022 25.10 10.88 -24.24
CA TYR A 1022 24.24 11.30 -23.12
C TYR A 1022 25.04 12.05 -22.05
N LEU A 1023 26.14 11.45 -21.58
CA LEU A 1023 26.98 12.05 -20.54
C LEU A 1023 27.66 13.34 -21.01
N SER A 1024 28.04 13.43 -22.29
CA SER A 1024 28.56 14.65 -22.90
C SER A 1024 27.61 15.83 -22.73
N TYR A 1025 26.30 15.59 -22.92
CA TYR A 1025 25.28 16.62 -22.74
C TYR A 1025 25.20 17.08 -21.28
N LEU A 1026 25.16 16.14 -20.33
CA LEU A 1026 25.08 16.47 -18.89
C LEU A 1026 26.32 17.23 -18.41
N ILE A 1027 27.52 16.81 -18.83
CA ILE A 1027 28.78 17.48 -18.52
C ILE A 1027 28.79 18.90 -19.09
N GLY A 1028 28.38 19.06 -20.35
CA GLY A 1028 28.34 20.36 -21.02
C GLY A 1028 27.35 21.33 -20.35
N GLN A 1029 26.15 20.86 -19.99
CA GLN A 1029 25.16 21.65 -19.25
C GLN A 1029 25.71 22.10 -17.89
N LYS A 1030 26.27 21.18 -17.11
CA LYS A 1030 26.81 21.47 -15.78
C LYS A 1030 27.92 22.52 -15.82
N GLN A 1031 28.84 22.42 -16.77
CA GLN A 1031 29.90 23.41 -16.94
C GLN A 1031 29.38 24.78 -17.40
N LEU A 1032 28.32 24.82 -18.21
CA LEU A 1032 27.69 26.09 -18.60
C LEU A 1032 26.95 26.74 -17.43
N GLU A 1033 26.35 25.96 -16.54
CA GLU A 1033 25.78 26.45 -15.28
C GLU A 1033 26.85 27.02 -14.34
N GLU A 1034 27.99 26.36 -14.18
CA GLU A 1034 29.09 26.85 -13.32
C GLU A 1034 29.78 28.12 -13.85
N LYS A 1035 29.67 28.39 -15.16
CA LYS A 1035 30.21 29.62 -15.78
C LYS A 1035 29.23 30.81 -15.72
N ARG A 1036 27.95 30.56 -15.44
CA ARG A 1036 26.91 31.59 -15.28
C ARG A 1036 26.84 32.03 -13.83
#